data_AF-A0A8H5HAP6-F1
#
_entry.id   AF-A0A8H5HAP6-F1
#
_cell.length_a   1.000
_cell.length_b   1.000
_cell.length_c   1.000
_cell.angle_alpha   90.00
_cell.angle_beta   90.00
_cell.angle_gamma   90.00
#
_symmetry.space_group_name_H-M   'P 1'
#
loop_
_entity.id
_entity.type
_entity.pdbx_description
1 polymer ?
#
loop_
_entity_poly.entity_id
_entity_poly.type
_entity_poly.pdbx_seq_one_letter_code
_entity_poly.pdbx_strand_id
1 'polypeptide(L)'
;MPVTAKSTFRDKVSASPNLTETEVLNLGNTLKAPAEESDVTVVGAGIHGLIYAIHARKIHRDEDLKIAVFEKAARPQWKIGESTLPHFAQWTKSAGMAPEYLLRVFGLHNGLDFYILDRENQPEYKEFCNNGPPPFLAPGYQLQRSMSELVFTVFAQRLGVNVWHGHGADIKNTVLSQEGDSVPIIRSIDKTLQVTTKSPLVVDGTGRFRQYASKAARVKRFDGWNTDAYFGYFECDDEPGVMKLLPHFEGGNTNHIVFPEGWMYLIRMLSWHDSPMANLMDMIHYLFDHAAAGTPNDEIPSTYELAEMFGCKVKWIWSIGYLTRDDMTYPPDLATYGSTESERRFNYVTQKYQKLTEVMKKFTLLPDYHGPGTTWFIRKQLAYHSQVYSGPGWVTIGDGVGFTNALLSPGINVGMASSTYAAQLTPQAIKTKTEEERAMVWKRYDEYCAKAIPSLNKMNKFLYLCFLHPLLPARVGLLWNIVAGHALPGFSLPTRGFTVSLEEFAEYAIHWFWGSQVDDYVRVADHTIELLDSHPIDDPVPQETVDAVIAFSEKVKAEAIAAGKYVCFPFRYEGEFRGYGPMLEWDEKKFVTQDVFETQCKACDTWHVCRGDWRKCYTCGVIRPFEDCEIQWRPPLGDFELGKFAMLAPSPESVGQCLVDYVARMKKDGMMPGMMEKEGMMEKEGMMEKEGKMGGAAVMVGA
;
A
#
# COMPACT_ATOMS: atom_id res chain seq x y z
N MET A 1 -33.04 -5.32 5.28
CA MET A 1 -33.47 -4.58 6.50
C MET A 1 -32.54 -3.38 6.64
N PRO A 2 -33.02 -2.21 7.09
CA PRO A 2 -32.15 -1.06 7.30
C PRO A 2 -31.08 -1.37 8.34
N VAL A 3 -29.84 -0.95 8.10
CA VAL A 3 -28.73 -1.12 9.04
C VAL A 3 -28.91 -0.11 10.18
N THR A 4 -29.09 -0.60 11.40
CA THR A 4 -29.33 0.24 12.58
C THR A 4 -28.03 0.47 13.35
N ALA A 5 -27.79 1.72 13.75
CA ALA A 5 -26.65 2.08 14.60
C ALA A 5 -26.82 1.45 15.99
N LYS A 6 -25.75 0.86 16.50
CA LYS A 6 -25.69 0.23 17.83
C LYS A 6 -24.72 1.01 18.73
N SER A 7 -24.94 0.94 20.04
CA SER A 7 -24.09 1.55 21.08
C SER A 7 -23.39 0.49 21.94
N THR A 8 -23.16 -0.71 21.40
CA THR A 8 -22.71 -1.90 22.13
C THR A 8 -21.52 -1.63 23.05
N PHE A 9 -20.49 -0.95 22.58
CA PHE A 9 -19.29 -0.70 23.38
C PHE A 9 -19.48 0.50 24.31
N ARG A 10 -20.17 1.55 23.86
CA ARG A 10 -20.51 2.71 24.69
C ARG A 10 -21.41 2.34 25.88
N ASP A 11 -22.36 1.44 25.69
CA ASP A 11 -23.25 0.95 26.74
C ASP A 11 -22.47 0.14 27.78
N LYS A 12 -21.51 -0.67 27.35
CA LYS A 12 -20.61 -1.41 28.26
C LYS A 12 -19.72 -0.46 29.07
N VAL A 13 -19.16 0.58 28.46
CA VAL A 13 -18.40 1.62 29.18
C VAL A 13 -19.29 2.39 30.15
N SER A 14 -20.52 2.72 29.75
CA SER A 14 -21.48 3.42 30.63
C SER A 14 -21.88 2.57 31.83
N ALA A 15 -22.07 1.25 31.63
CA ALA A 15 -22.37 0.30 32.70
C ALA A 15 -21.15 -0.05 33.57
N SER A 16 -19.93 0.17 33.09
CA SER A 16 -18.69 -0.11 33.81
C SER A 16 -17.65 0.99 33.54
N PRO A 17 -17.79 2.17 34.19
CA PRO A 17 -16.99 3.37 33.88
C PRO A 17 -15.48 3.21 34.11
N ASN A 18 -15.08 2.18 34.85
CA ASN A 18 -13.67 1.89 35.15
C ASN A 18 -12.98 1.06 34.05
N LEU A 19 -13.69 0.67 32.98
CA LEU A 19 -13.08 -0.05 31.86
C LEU A 19 -12.01 0.82 31.19
N THR A 20 -10.81 0.28 31.10
CA THR A 20 -9.71 0.87 30.34
C THR A 20 -9.96 0.72 28.83
N GLU A 21 -9.33 1.57 28.01
CA GLU A 21 -9.41 1.43 26.53
C GLU A 21 -8.99 0.04 26.04
N THR A 22 -7.99 -0.55 26.69
CA THR A 22 -7.53 -1.92 26.41
C THR A 22 -8.61 -2.96 26.65
N GLU A 23 -9.31 -2.87 27.78
CA GLU A 23 -10.41 -3.78 28.09
C GLU A 23 -11.56 -3.60 27.10
N VAL A 24 -11.87 -2.36 26.72
CA VAL A 24 -12.90 -2.07 25.70
C VAL A 24 -12.57 -2.72 24.35
N LEU A 25 -11.33 -2.61 23.87
CA LEU A 25 -10.87 -3.28 22.65
C LEU A 25 -11.01 -4.80 22.73
N ASN A 26 -10.60 -5.37 23.87
CA ASN A 26 -10.61 -6.81 24.08
C ASN A 26 -12.03 -7.37 24.27
N LEU A 27 -13.04 -6.54 24.56
CA LEU A 27 -14.46 -6.94 24.57
C LEU A 27 -15.01 -7.30 23.18
N GLY A 28 -14.28 -6.98 22.10
CA GLY A 28 -14.60 -7.42 20.75
C GLY A 28 -14.21 -8.87 20.46
N ASN A 29 -13.39 -9.49 21.30
CA ASN A 29 -12.99 -10.89 21.16
C ASN A 29 -14.15 -11.85 21.45
N THR A 30 -14.10 -13.04 20.85
CA THR A 30 -15.05 -14.12 21.14
C THR A 30 -14.75 -14.77 22.50
N LEU A 31 -13.48 -14.78 22.90
CA LEU A 31 -13.02 -15.26 24.20
C LEU A 31 -12.94 -14.13 25.24
N LYS A 32 -13.21 -14.46 26.52
CA LYS A 32 -13.15 -13.50 27.63
C LYS A 32 -11.76 -13.32 28.24
N ALA A 33 -10.86 -14.28 28.00
CA ALA A 33 -9.46 -14.24 28.42
C ALA A 33 -8.59 -14.93 27.36
N PRO A 34 -7.28 -14.62 27.30
CA PRO A 34 -6.32 -15.36 26.47
C PRO A 34 -6.40 -16.87 26.70
N ALA A 35 -6.43 -17.65 25.62
CA ALA A 35 -6.47 -19.11 25.70
C ALA A 35 -5.08 -19.71 25.98
N GLU A 36 -5.05 -20.85 26.67
CA GLU A 36 -3.84 -21.65 26.88
C GLU A 36 -3.41 -22.40 25.61
N GLU A 37 -4.33 -22.63 24.67
CA GLU A 37 -4.07 -23.33 23.42
C GLU A 37 -4.66 -22.57 22.23
N SER A 38 -3.90 -22.53 21.14
CA SER A 38 -4.32 -22.01 19.84
C SER A 38 -3.58 -22.76 18.72
N ASP A 39 -4.08 -22.72 17.49
CA ASP A 39 -3.35 -23.27 16.34
C ASP A 39 -2.22 -22.33 15.91
N VAL A 40 -2.46 -21.03 16.05
CA VAL A 40 -1.49 -19.98 15.70
C VAL A 40 -1.47 -18.87 16.75
N THR A 41 -0.26 -18.57 17.26
CA THR A 41 0.03 -17.39 18.06
C THR A 41 0.72 -16.33 17.19
N VAL A 42 0.05 -15.21 16.92
CA VAL A 42 0.64 -14.06 16.21
C VAL A 42 1.15 -13.05 17.23
N VAL A 43 2.42 -12.68 17.13
CA VAL A 43 3.05 -11.71 18.03
C VAL A 43 3.21 -10.36 17.32
N GLY A 44 2.37 -9.40 17.70
CA GLY A 44 2.27 -8.06 17.13
C GLY A 44 1.02 -7.89 16.26
N ALA A 45 0.17 -6.91 16.62
CA ALA A 45 -1.02 -6.52 15.83
C ALA A 45 -0.72 -5.26 14.99
N GLY A 46 0.48 -5.17 14.43
CA GLY A 46 0.73 -4.28 13.31
C GLY A 46 -0.08 -4.71 12.08
N ILE A 47 -0.12 -3.85 11.06
CA ILE A 47 -0.91 -4.12 9.84
C ILE A 47 -0.63 -5.50 9.24
N HIS A 48 0.62 -5.98 9.23
CA HIS A 48 0.99 -7.30 8.70
C HIS A 48 0.49 -8.47 9.54
N GLY A 49 0.55 -8.37 10.87
CA GLY A 49 0.00 -9.41 11.77
C GLY A 49 -1.52 -9.54 11.61
N LEU A 50 -2.21 -8.42 11.43
CA LEU A 50 -3.65 -8.40 11.17
C LEU A 50 -4.00 -8.88 9.75
N ILE A 51 -3.24 -8.48 8.72
CA ILE A 51 -3.38 -8.99 7.35
C ILE A 51 -3.24 -10.52 7.35
N TYR A 52 -2.19 -11.05 7.99
CA TYR A 52 -1.97 -12.50 8.11
C TYR A 52 -3.20 -13.18 8.74
N ALA A 53 -3.66 -12.69 9.90
CA ALA A 53 -4.75 -13.33 10.64
C ALA A 53 -6.08 -13.29 9.87
N ILE A 54 -6.40 -12.15 9.25
CA ILE A 54 -7.60 -11.98 8.41
C ILE A 54 -7.52 -12.91 7.20
N HIS A 55 -6.38 -12.92 6.50
CA HIS A 55 -6.22 -13.69 5.28
C HIS A 55 -6.31 -15.20 5.58
N ALA A 56 -5.56 -15.69 6.57
CA ALA A 56 -5.59 -17.08 7.01
C ALA A 56 -7.02 -17.53 7.38
N ARG A 57 -7.73 -16.72 8.17
CA ARG A 57 -9.09 -17.04 8.60
C ARG A 57 -10.10 -17.11 7.44
N LYS A 58 -9.90 -16.30 6.40
CA LYS A 58 -10.81 -16.19 5.25
C LYS A 58 -10.58 -17.29 4.21
N ILE A 59 -9.32 -17.60 3.89
CA ILE A 59 -9.01 -18.61 2.85
C ILE A 59 -9.11 -20.04 3.40
N HIS A 60 -8.87 -20.25 4.70
CA HIS A 60 -8.94 -21.57 5.36
C HIS A 60 -10.18 -21.71 6.23
N ARG A 61 -11.33 -21.24 5.73
CA ARG A 61 -12.59 -21.19 6.51
C ARG A 61 -13.07 -22.57 6.99
N ASP A 62 -12.69 -23.64 6.28
CA ASP A 62 -13.11 -25.02 6.56
C ASP A 62 -12.20 -25.74 7.58
N GLU A 63 -11.02 -25.17 7.90
CA GLU A 63 -10.04 -25.76 8.83
C GLU A 63 -10.25 -25.33 10.30
N ASP A 64 -11.24 -24.45 10.57
CA ASP A 64 -11.58 -23.88 11.89
C ASP A 64 -10.36 -23.40 12.73
N LEU A 65 -9.39 -22.76 12.06
CA LEU A 65 -8.14 -22.31 12.68
C LEU A 65 -8.38 -21.36 13.86
N LYS A 66 -7.87 -21.73 15.04
CA LYS A 66 -7.85 -20.89 16.25
C LYS A 66 -6.63 -19.97 16.23
N ILE A 67 -6.85 -18.72 15.84
CA ILE A 67 -5.80 -17.70 15.76
C ILE A 67 -5.92 -16.73 16.94
N ALA A 68 -4.83 -16.55 17.68
CA ALA A 68 -4.71 -15.54 18.74
C ALA A 68 -3.59 -14.55 18.39
N VAL A 69 -3.92 -13.26 18.36
CA VAL A 69 -2.98 -12.16 18.08
C VAL A 69 -2.74 -11.39 19.37
N PHE A 70 -1.48 -11.18 19.73
CA PHE A 70 -1.08 -10.47 20.94
C PHE A 70 -0.33 -9.18 20.61
N GLU A 71 -0.86 -8.04 21.05
CA GLU A 71 -0.27 -6.72 20.89
C GLU A 71 0.13 -6.13 22.23
N LYS A 72 1.42 -5.79 22.36
CA LYS A 72 1.98 -5.22 23.59
C LYS A 72 1.32 -3.88 23.93
N ALA A 73 1.04 -3.05 22.94
CA ALA A 73 0.44 -1.74 23.15
C ALA A 73 -1.01 -1.85 23.61
N ALA A 74 -1.41 -0.96 24.52
CA ALA A 74 -2.75 -0.88 25.09
C ALA A 74 -3.87 -0.62 24.06
N ARG A 75 -3.50 -0.03 22.91
CA ARG A 75 -4.38 0.31 21.78
C ARG A 75 -3.57 0.41 20.49
N PRO A 76 -4.21 0.37 19.30
CA PRO A 76 -3.56 0.67 18.04
C PRO A 76 -2.76 1.98 18.11
N GLN A 77 -1.44 1.86 18.05
CA GLN A 77 -0.52 3.00 18.12
C GLN A 77 -0.36 3.66 16.76
N TRP A 78 0.00 4.94 16.80
CA TRP A 78 0.56 5.64 15.65
C TRP A 78 1.76 4.85 15.06
N LYS A 79 1.82 4.81 13.72
CA LYS A 79 2.96 4.28 12.95
C LYS A 79 3.08 5.07 11.66
N ILE A 80 4.31 5.30 11.20
CA ILE A 80 4.59 5.79 9.84
C ILE A 80 4.32 4.71 8.78
N GLY A 81 4.10 5.12 7.54
CA GLY A 81 3.75 4.26 6.41
C GLY A 81 2.25 4.30 6.16
N GLU A 82 1.82 5.32 5.42
CA GLU A 82 0.41 5.76 5.34
C GLU A 82 -0.16 5.61 3.92
N SER A 83 0.70 5.55 2.89
CA SER A 83 0.28 5.35 1.51
C SER A 83 0.09 3.86 1.16
N THR A 84 -1.02 3.54 0.50
CA THR A 84 -1.32 2.22 -0.04
C THR A 84 -1.61 2.28 -1.53
N LEU A 85 -1.46 1.15 -2.20
CA LEU A 85 -1.53 1.02 -3.65
C LEU A 85 -2.72 0.17 -4.08
N PRO A 86 -3.05 0.11 -5.40
CA PRO A 86 -4.13 -0.73 -5.92
C PRO A 86 -4.05 -2.20 -5.50
N HIS A 87 -2.84 -2.70 -5.24
CA HIS A 87 -2.63 -4.05 -4.72
C HIS A 87 -3.27 -4.27 -3.34
N PHE A 88 -3.09 -3.33 -2.42
CA PHE A 88 -3.72 -3.35 -1.10
C PHE A 88 -5.23 -3.12 -1.21
N ALA A 89 -5.65 -2.17 -2.05
CA ALA A 89 -7.08 -1.94 -2.32
C ALA A 89 -7.75 -3.23 -2.82
N GLN A 90 -7.09 -3.95 -3.73
CA GLN A 90 -7.61 -5.20 -4.25
C GLN A 90 -7.70 -6.29 -3.19
N TRP A 91 -6.72 -6.40 -2.30
CA TRP A 91 -6.81 -7.31 -1.15
C TRP A 91 -7.99 -6.96 -0.23
N THR A 92 -8.15 -5.68 0.12
CA THR A 92 -9.26 -5.25 1.00
C THR A 92 -10.62 -5.54 0.36
N LYS A 93 -10.77 -5.25 -0.94
CA LYS A 93 -11.99 -5.55 -1.72
C LYS A 93 -12.30 -7.04 -1.70
N SER A 94 -11.34 -7.90 -2.05
CA SER A 94 -11.53 -9.37 -2.01
C SER A 94 -11.74 -9.93 -0.61
N ALA A 95 -11.22 -9.25 0.43
CA ALA A 95 -11.52 -9.59 1.82
C ALA A 95 -12.92 -9.15 2.26
N GLY A 96 -13.65 -8.33 1.48
CA GLY A 96 -14.97 -7.81 1.83
C GLY A 96 -14.95 -6.45 2.54
N MET A 97 -13.84 -5.73 2.45
CA MET A 97 -13.66 -4.36 2.93
C MET A 97 -13.51 -3.42 1.72
N ALA A 98 -14.59 -3.28 0.94
CA ALA A 98 -14.57 -2.53 -0.31
C ALA A 98 -14.44 -1.00 -0.10
N PRO A 99 -14.05 -0.25 -1.15
CA PRO A 99 -13.71 1.18 -1.02
C PRO A 99 -14.88 2.06 -0.56
N GLU A 100 -16.12 1.71 -0.88
CA GLU A 100 -17.30 2.43 -0.39
C GLU A 100 -17.44 2.37 1.14
N TYR A 101 -16.72 1.51 1.86
CA TYR A 101 -16.71 1.53 3.33
C TYR A 101 -15.43 2.19 3.84
N LEU A 102 -14.30 1.85 3.25
CA LEU A 102 -13.00 2.30 3.72
C LEU A 102 -12.74 3.79 3.48
N LEU A 103 -13.29 4.38 2.41
CA LEU A 103 -13.18 5.82 2.14
C LEU A 103 -13.99 6.70 3.12
N ARG A 104 -14.81 6.11 4.02
CA ARG A 104 -15.43 6.87 5.12
C ARG A 104 -14.43 7.16 6.23
N VAL A 105 -13.38 6.34 6.37
CA VAL A 105 -12.44 6.38 7.50
C VAL A 105 -10.99 6.65 7.08
N PHE A 106 -10.66 6.48 5.80
CA PHE A 106 -9.34 6.78 5.22
C PHE A 106 -9.41 7.88 4.15
N GLY A 107 -8.26 8.50 3.86
CA GLY A 107 -8.13 9.40 2.72
C GLY A 107 -8.10 8.62 1.40
N LEU A 108 -8.43 9.29 0.30
CA LEU A 108 -8.29 8.75 -1.04
C LEU A 108 -6.82 8.67 -1.45
N HIS A 109 -6.41 7.55 -2.05
CA HIS A 109 -5.19 7.45 -2.84
C HIS A 109 -5.56 7.08 -4.29
N ASN A 110 -5.27 7.93 -5.28
CA ASN A 110 -5.65 7.65 -6.67
C ASN A 110 -4.57 7.93 -7.72
N GLY A 111 -3.31 7.98 -7.30
CA GLY A 111 -2.20 8.25 -8.22
C GLY A 111 -0.89 8.50 -7.49
N LEU A 112 0.17 8.63 -8.27
CA LEU A 112 1.52 8.90 -7.82
C LEU A 112 2.07 10.06 -8.65
N ASP A 113 2.22 11.22 -8.02
CA ASP A 113 2.75 12.42 -8.67
C ASP A 113 4.17 12.70 -8.18
N PHE A 114 5.04 13.06 -9.12
CA PHE A 114 6.43 13.38 -8.86
C PHE A 114 6.79 14.73 -9.46
N TYR A 115 7.32 15.62 -8.63
CA TYR A 115 7.87 16.92 -8.99
C TYR A 115 9.38 16.87 -8.81
N ILE A 116 10.11 16.90 -9.91
CA ILE A 116 11.52 16.61 -9.99
C ILE A 116 12.29 17.92 -10.06
N LEU A 117 12.82 18.36 -8.93
CA LEU A 117 13.49 19.64 -8.81
C LEU A 117 14.82 19.63 -9.57
N ASP A 118 15.08 20.70 -10.32
CA ASP A 118 16.40 20.99 -10.87
C ASP A 118 17.23 21.74 -9.83
N ARG A 119 18.22 21.07 -9.24
CA ARG A 119 19.05 21.64 -8.17
C ARG A 119 19.89 22.81 -8.69
N GLU A 120 20.39 22.69 -9.91
CA GLU A 120 21.27 23.66 -10.56
C GLU A 120 20.50 24.86 -11.12
N ASN A 121 19.22 24.69 -11.49
CA ASN A 121 18.39 25.72 -12.12
C ASN A 121 17.10 26.03 -11.33
N GLN A 122 17.19 26.29 -10.02
CA GLN A 122 16.01 26.61 -9.21
C GLN A 122 15.29 27.91 -9.69
N PRO A 123 13.95 27.98 -9.65
CA PRO A 123 13.00 27.01 -9.08
C PRO A 123 12.42 26.01 -10.09
N GLU A 124 13.11 25.76 -11.21
CA GLU A 124 12.64 24.86 -12.28
C GLU A 124 12.46 23.42 -11.78
N TYR A 125 11.50 22.72 -12.37
CA TYR A 125 11.25 21.30 -12.10
C TYR A 125 10.63 20.60 -13.32
N LYS A 126 10.74 19.28 -13.35
CA LYS A 126 10.02 18.38 -14.27
C LYS A 126 8.94 17.61 -13.53
N GLU A 127 8.02 17.00 -14.26
CA GLU A 127 6.96 16.21 -13.64
C GLU A 127 6.85 14.80 -14.24
N PHE A 128 6.36 13.89 -13.41
CA PHE A 128 5.84 12.59 -13.80
C PHE A 128 4.55 12.38 -13.01
N CYS A 129 3.41 12.49 -13.70
CA CYS A 129 2.09 12.29 -13.11
C CYS A 129 1.51 10.96 -13.59
N ASN A 130 1.13 10.11 -12.65
CA ASN A 130 0.55 8.80 -12.91
C ASN A 130 -0.79 8.67 -12.18
N ASN A 131 -1.83 8.33 -12.93
CA ASN A 131 -3.09 7.94 -12.34
C ASN A 131 -3.02 6.51 -11.80
N GLY A 132 -3.76 6.28 -10.73
CA GLY A 132 -4.15 4.93 -10.32
C GLY A 132 -5.07 4.26 -11.35
N PRO A 133 -5.60 3.06 -11.04
CA PRO A 133 -6.59 2.44 -11.90
C PRO A 133 -7.86 3.30 -11.98
N PRO A 134 -8.65 3.15 -13.05
CA PRO A 134 -9.99 3.74 -13.10
C PRO A 134 -10.76 3.50 -11.79
N PRO A 135 -11.42 4.51 -11.21
CA PRO A 135 -11.93 4.43 -9.83
C PRO A 135 -13.03 3.39 -9.58
N PHE A 136 -13.68 2.90 -10.62
CA PHE A 136 -14.64 1.80 -10.49
C PHE A 136 -13.97 0.43 -10.29
N LEU A 137 -12.66 0.33 -10.53
CA LEU A 137 -11.88 -0.91 -10.38
C LEU A 137 -11.36 -1.07 -8.95
N ALA A 138 -10.42 -0.21 -8.53
CA ALA A 138 -9.75 -0.33 -7.23
C ALA A 138 -9.03 0.98 -6.78
N PRO A 139 -9.77 2.00 -6.29
CA PRO A 139 -9.14 3.19 -5.71
C PRO A 139 -8.41 2.82 -4.41
N GLY A 140 -7.27 3.46 -4.18
CA GLY A 140 -6.41 3.23 -3.01
C GLY A 140 -6.81 4.06 -1.79
N TYR A 141 -6.03 3.92 -0.71
CA TYR A 141 -6.26 4.62 0.54
C TYR A 141 -4.99 5.28 1.11
N GLN A 142 -5.17 6.44 1.72
CA GLN A 142 -4.21 7.08 2.62
C GLN A 142 -4.63 6.81 4.06
N LEU A 143 -3.85 6.01 4.76
CA LEU A 143 -4.18 5.44 6.07
C LEU A 143 -3.63 6.28 7.21
N GLN A 144 -4.48 6.66 8.16
CA GLN A 144 -4.00 6.87 9.52
C GLN A 144 -3.78 5.51 10.18
N ARG A 145 -2.54 5.16 10.54
CA ARG A 145 -2.20 3.79 10.97
C ARG A 145 -2.85 3.31 12.27
N SER A 146 -3.14 4.20 13.21
CA SER A 146 -3.94 3.82 14.38
C SER A 146 -5.37 3.43 14.00
N MET A 147 -5.95 4.06 12.97
CA MET A 147 -7.28 3.73 12.46
C MET A 147 -7.27 2.44 11.63
N SER A 148 -6.28 2.22 10.76
CA SER A 148 -6.21 0.98 9.96
C SER A 148 -6.07 -0.26 10.82
N GLU A 149 -5.18 -0.23 11.81
CA GLU A 149 -5.02 -1.34 12.75
C GLU A 149 -6.28 -1.56 13.61
N LEU A 150 -7.04 -0.50 13.93
CA LEU A 150 -8.34 -0.63 14.61
C LEU A 150 -9.40 -1.27 13.71
N VAL A 151 -9.54 -0.79 12.47
CA VAL A 151 -10.45 -1.35 11.46
C VAL A 151 -10.16 -2.84 11.25
N PHE A 152 -8.89 -3.21 11.12
CA PHE A 152 -8.49 -4.61 10.94
C PHE A 152 -8.61 -5.45 12.21
N THR A 153 -8.41 -4.85 13.40
CA THR A 153 -8.71 -5.53 14.67
C THR A 153 -10.18 -5.91 14.76
N VAL A 154 -11.08 -4.95 14.52
CA VAL A 154 -12.54 -5.17 14.55
C VAL A 154 -12.95 -6.19 13.48
N PHE A 155 -12.38 -6.10 12.28
CA PHE A 155 -12.66 -7.05 11.21
C PHE A 155 -12.21 -8.47 11.58
N ALA A 156 -10.99 -8.63 12.10
CA ALA A 156 -10.46 -9.92 12.55
C ALA A 156 -11.33 -10.52 13.67
N GLN A 157 -11.75 -9.71 14.64
CA GLN A 157 -12.67 -10.10 15.72
C GLN A 157 -14.01 -10.61 15.20
N ARG A 158 -14.60 -9.95 14.18
CA ARG A 158 -15.83 -10.42 13.52
C ARG A 158 -15.66 -11.75 12.78
N LEU A 159 -14.43 -12.08 12.39
CA LEU A 159 -14.08 -13.38 11.81
C LEU A 159 -13.78 -14.45 12.88
N GLY A 160 -13.86 -14.12 14.16
CA GLY A 160 -13.57 -15.03 15.27
C GLY A 160 -12.10 -15.11 15.68
N VAL A 161 -11.23 -14.27 15.10
CA VAL A 161 -9.83 -14.13 15.56
C VAL A 161 -9.82 -13.34 16.87
N ASN A 162 -9.09 -13.83 17.88
CA ASN A 162 -8.96 -13.11 19.14
C ASN A 162 -7.73 -12.20 19.10
N VAL A 163 -7.93 -10.89 19.25
CA VAL A 163 -6.86 -9.87 19.23
C VAL A 163 -6.76 -9.24 20.62
N TRP A 164 -5.64 -9.46 21.30
CA TRP A 164 -5.40 -9.04 22.68
C TRP A 164 -4.46 -7.85 22.73
N HIS A 165 -5.01 -6.65 22.86
CA HIS A 165 -4.24 -5.44 23.13
C HIS A 165 -3.79 -5.40 24.59
N GLY A 166 -2.67 -4.71 24.86
CA GLY A 166 -2.06 -4.64 26.20
C GLY A 166 -1.43 -5.96 26.66
N HIS A 167 -1.24 -6.93 25.77
CA HIS A 167 -0.70 -8.25 26.04
C HIS A 167 0.52 -8.49 25.15
N GLY A 168 1.72 -8.52 25.73
CA GLY A 168 2.98 -8.74 25.03
C GLY A 168 3.51 -10.14 25.26
N ALA A 169 4.04 -10.78 24.22
CA ALA A 169 4.80 -12.01 24.37
C ALA A 169 6.10 -11.76 25.15
N ASP A 170 6.39 -12.60 26.14
CA ASP A 170 7.70 -12.66 26.78
C ASP A 170 8.66 -13.39 25.87
N ILE A 171 9.28 -12.61 25.00
CA ILE A 171 10.22 -13.13 24.01
C ILE A 171 11.36 -13.87 24.70
N LYS A 172 11.82 -13.45 25.89
CA LYS A 172 12.97 -14.08 26.56
C LYS A 172 12.66 -15.50 27.03
N ASN A 173 11.45 -15.71 27.54
CA ASN A 173 10.99 -16.99 28.09
C ASN A 173 10.15 -17.80 27.11
N THR A 174 10.01 -17.35 25.85
CA THR A 174 9.38 -18.14 24.79
C THR A 174 10.28 -19.34 24.45
N VAL A 175 9.70 -20.54 24.41
CA VAL A 175 10.36 -21.77 23.95
C VAL A 175 9.75 -22.14 22.60
N LEU A 176 10.60 -22.25 21.57
CA LEU A 176 10.20 -22.69 20.24
C LEU A 176 10.98 -23.97 19.93
N SER A 177 10.31 -25.12 19.86
CA SER A 177 10.96 -26.44 19.73
C SER A 177 9.99 -27.52 19.23
N GLN A 178 10.54 -28.66 18.84
CA GLN A 178 9.77 -29.86 18.45
C GLN A 178 8.86 -30.40 19.57
N GLU A 179 9.21 -30.16 20.84
CA GLU A 179 8.51 -30.72 22.01
C GLU A 179 7.29 -29.88 22.44
N GLY A 180 7.06 -28.76 21.76
CA GLY A 180 5.90 -27.89 21.94
C GLY A 180 6.30 -26.43 22.10
N ASP A 181 5.84 -25.58 21.18
CA ASP A 181 6.07 -24.15 21.28
C ASP A 181 5.20 -23.55 22.39
N SER A 182 5.82 -22.76 23.26
CA SER A 182 5.15 -22.07 24.36
C SER A 182 5.55 -20.61 24.42
N VAL A 183 4.56 -19.73 24.40
CA VAL A 183 4.73 -18.28 24.41
C VAL A 183 4.09 -17.73 25.68
N PRO A 184 4.86 -17.36 26.72
CA PRO A 184 4.32 -16.66 27.87
C PRO A 184 3.80 -15.28 27.45
N ILE A 185 2.57 -14.95 27.83
CA ILE A 185 1.90 -13.69 27.52
C ILE A 185 1.81 -12.86 28.79
N ILE A 186 2.43 -11.68 28.75
CA ILE A 186 2.51 -10.74 29.86
C ILE A 186 1.57 -9.57 29.61
N ARG A 187 0.79 -9.21 30.63
CA ARG A 187 0.03 -7.96 30.63
C ARG A 187 0.98 -6.76 30.78
N SER A 188 0.90 -5.85 29.82
CA SER A 188 1.90 -4.78 29.67
C SER A 188 1.89 -3.76 30.80
N ILE A 189 0.74 -3.47 31.42
CA ILE A 189 0.61 -2.41 32.44
C ILE A 189 1.27 -2.76 33.77
N ASP A 190 1.16 -4.01 34.21
CA ASP A 190 1.62 -4.47 35.53
C ASP A 190 2.62 -5.62 35.48
N LYS A 191 3.00 -6.05 34.28
CA LYS A 191 3.99 -7.11 34.03
C LYS A 191 3.59 -8.48 34.60
N THR A 192 2.29 -8.71 34.80
CA THR A 192 1.79 -10.01 35.27
C THR A 192 1.70 -11.02 34.13
N LEU A 193 2.09 -12.26 34.39
CA LEU A 193 1.83 -13.38 33.48
C LEU A 193 0.31 -13.62 33.43
N GLN A 194 -0.26 -13.57 32.23
CA GLN A 194 -1.68 -13.82 32.00
C GLN A 194 -1.94 -15.27 31.61
N VAL A 195 -1.16 -15.78 30.66
CA VAL A 195 -1.24 -17.15 30.17
C VAL A 195 0.10 -17.55 29.58
N THR A 196 0.38 -18.86 29.52
CA THR A 196 1.38 -19.40 28.61
C THR A 196 0.65 -20.10 27.49
N THR A 197 0.53 -19.46 26.32
CA THR A 197 -0.15 -20.05 25.18
C THR A 197 0.75 -21.08 24.51
N LYS A 198 0.18 -22.23 24.16
CA LYS A 198 0.81 -23.27 23.35
C LYS A 198 0.18 -23.25 21.96
N SER A 199 1.03 -23.25 20.93
CA SER A 199 0.55 -23.26 19.55
C SER A 199 1.57 -23.90 18.61
N PRO A 200 1.17 -24.76 17.66
CA PRO A 200 2.09 -25.36 16.69
C PRO A 200 2.85 -24.35 15.80
N LEU A 201 2.37 -23.10 15.70
CA LEU A 201 3.00 -22.04 14.93
C LEU A 201 2.95 -20.69 15.66
N VAL A 202 4.10 -20.03 15.72
CA VAL A 202 4.26 -18.64 16.14
C VAL A 202 4.59 -17.75 14.95
N VAL A 203 3.83 -16.68 14.75
CA VAL A 203 4.07 -15.71 13.67
C VAL A 203 4.67 -14.44 14.26
N ASP A 204 5.92 -14.12 13.88
CA ASP A 204 6.61 -12.89 14.25
C ASP A 204 6.14 -11.72 13.37
N GLY A 205 5.09 -11.04 13.86
CA GLY A 205 4.55 -9.79 13.32
C GLY A 205 5.11 -8.54 14.01
N THR A 206 6.26 -8.63 14.68
CA THR A 206 6.85 -7.51 15.46
C THR A 206 7.54 -6.46 14.59
N GLY A 207 7.47 -6.60 13.27
CA GLY A 207 8.03 -5.67 12.30
C GLY A 207 9.54 -5.48 12.47
N ARG A 208 10.02 -4.23 12.34
CA ARG A 208 11.46 -3.91 12.41
C ARG A 208 12.19 -4.33 13.68
N PHE A 209 11.45 -4.66 14.75
CA PHE A 209 12.04 -5.14 15.99
C PHE A 209 12.55 -6.59 15.85
N ARG A 210 12.01 -7.37 14.91
CA ARG A 210 12.49 -8.71 14.54
C ARG A 210 12.65 -9.61 15.78
N GLN A 211 11.70 -9.62 16.70
CA GLN A 211 11.90 -10.16 18.05
C GLN A 211 12.28 -11.65 18.06
N TYR A 212 11.85 -12.44 17.07
CA TYR A 212 12.26 -13.82 16.88
C TYR A 212 13.35 -13.96 15.83
N ALA A 213 13.20 -13.33 14.67
CA ALA A 213 14.19 -13.42 13.59
C ALA A 213 15.58 -12.91 13.99
N SER A 214 15.67 -11.93 14.91
CA SER A 214 16.94 -11.40 15.42
C SER A 214 17.70 -12.37 16.32
N LYS A 215 17.00 -13.34 16.94
CA LYS A 215 17.64 -14.41 17.71
C LYS A 215 18.25 -15.47 16.81
N ALA A 216 17.62 -15.73 15.66
CA ALA A 216 18.11 -16.69 14.68
C ALA A 216 19.30 -16.14 13.88
N ALA A 217 19.23 -14.86 13.49
CA ALA A 217 20.34 -14.21 12.80
C ALA A 217 20.37 -12.69 13.00
N ARG A 218 21.61 -12.15 13.06
CA ARG A 218 21.83 -10.70 13.04
C ARG A 218 21.22 -10.09 11.78
N VAL A 219 20.70 -8.87 11.92
CA VAL A 219 20.23 -8.07 10.80
C VAL A 219 21.38 -7.81 9.82
N LYS A 220 21.12 -7.88 8.52
CA LYS A 220 22.09 -7.54 7.49
C LYS A 220 21.73 -6.20 6.85
N ARG A 221 22.76 -5.41 6.56
CA ARG A 221 22.68 -4.13 5.84
C ARG A 221 23.24 -4.32 4.43
N PHE A 222 22.82 -3.44 3.53
CA PHE A 222 23.34 -3.38 2.17
C PHE A 222 24.62 -2.53 2.14
N ASP A 223 25.50 -2.81 1.18
CA ASP A 223 26.71 -2.02 0.96
C ASP A 223 26.37 -0.67 0.31
N GLY A 224 27.22 0.33 0.53
CA GLY A 224 27.02 1.70 0.05
C GLY A 224 26.22 2.56 1.03
N TRP A 225 25.62 3.62 0.51
CA TRP A 225 24.79 4.54 1.28
C TRP A 225 23.45 3.91 1.70
N ASN A 226 22.89 4.41 2.80
CA ASN A 226 21.54 4.12 3.26
C ASN A 226 20.71 5.41 3.22
N THR A 227 19.51 5.39 3.79
CA THR A 227 18.64 6.55 3.86
C THR A 227 18.16 6.79 5.28
N ASP A 228 18.00 8.07 5.60
CA ASP A 228 17.42 8.58 6.83
C ASP A 228 16.09 9.27 6.52
N ALA A 229 15.06 9.08 7.36
CA ALA A 229 13.78 9.76 7.27
C ALA A 229 13.61 10.75 8.42
N TYR A 230 13.07 11.94 8.14
CA TYR A 230 12.66 12.92 9.15
C TYR A 230 11.40 13.66 8.71
N PHE A 231 10.43 13.76 9.61
CA PHE A 231 9.05 14.10 9.24
C PHE A 231 8.23 14.64 10.41
N GLY A 232 7.09 15.25 10.06
CA GLY A 232 6.10 15.80 10.99
C GLY A 232 4.69 15.76 10.39
N TYR A 233 3.72 16.24 11.16
CA TYR A 233 2.32 16.32 10.76
C TYR A 233 1.88 17.77 10.68
N PHE A 234 1.04 18.10 9.71
CA PHE A 234 0.69 19.46 9.37
C PHE A 234 -0.81 19.60 9.09
N GLU A 235 -1.33 20.81 9.27
CA GLU A 235 -2.54 21.27 8.61
C GLU A 235 -2.15 22.04 7.34
N CYS A 236 -3.02 22.05 6.34
CA CYS A 236 -2.82 22.81 5.11
C CYS A 236 -3.68 24.07 5.17
N ASP A 237 -3.03 25.22 5.16
CA ASP A 237 -3.67 26.54 5.27
C ASP A 237 -4.19 27.05 3.91
N ASP A 238 -3.60 26.59 2.81
CA ASP A 238 -3.89 27.05 1.44
C ASP A 238 -3.52 25.97 0.39
N GLU A 239 -4.32 24.89 0.32
CA GLU A 239 -4.18 23.84 -0.68
C GLU A 239 -4.27 24.36 -2.14
N PRO A 240 -5.17 25.31 -2.48
CA PRO A 240 -5.15 25.96 -3.79
C PRO A 240 -3.83 26.68 -4.10
N GLY A 241 -3.15 27.20 -3.08
CA GLY A 241 -1.80 27.77 -3.20
C GLY A 241 -0.75 26.73 -3.54
N VAL A 242 -0.85 25.51 -3.01
CA VAL A 242 0.01 24.37 -3.41
C VAL A 242 -0.24 24.04 -4.88
N MET A 243 -1.50 23.92 -5.28
CA MET A 243 -1.88 23.67 -6.67
C MET A 243 -1.41 24.77 -7.63
N LYS A 244 -1.29 26.03 -7.19
CA LYS A 244 -0.69 27.09 -8.04
C LYS A 244 0.81 26.93 -8.21
N LEU A 245 1.52 26.43 -7.18
CA LEU A 245 2.97 26.21 -7.22
C LEU A 245 3.33 24.95 -8.02
N LEU A 246 2.41 23.98 -8.02
CA LEU A 246 2.48 22.68 -8.68
C LEU A 246 1.13 22.47 -9.42
N PRO A 247 0.96 22.99 -10.66
CA PRO A 247 -0.33 23.08 -11.39
C PRO A 247 -1.13 21.78 -11.49
N HIS A 248 -0.47 20.65 -11.37
CA HIS A 248 -1.07 19.32 -11.51
C HIS A 248 -1.08 18.53 -10.20
N PHE A 249 -0.99 19.24 -9.07
CA PHE A 249 -1.09 18.64 -7.76
C PHE A 249 -2.52 18.24 -7.44
N GLU A 250 -2.68 16.97 -7.13
CA GLU A 250 -3.93 16.42 -6.64
C GLU A 250 -3.71 15.83 -5.26
N GLY A 251 -4.45 16.32 -4.26
CA GLY A 251 -4.29 15.91 -2.87
C GLY A 251 -4.81 14.51 -2.57
N GLY A 252 -5.53 13.88 -3.51
CA GLY A 252 -5.87 12.46 -3.46
C GLY A 252 -4.77 11.55 -4.01
N ASN A 253 -3.68 12.10 -4.54
CA ASN A 253 -2.49 11.33 -4.93
C ASN A 253 -1.46 11.29 -3.79
N THR A 254 -0.56 10.29 -3.82
CA THR A 254 0.70 10.41 -3.05
C THR A 254 1.64 11.28 -3.85
N ASN A 255 1.96 12.45 -3.28
CA ASN A 255 2.78 13.43 -3.95
C ASN A 255 4.23 13.32 -3.49
N HIS A 256 5.16 13.40 -4.44
CA HIS A 256 6.59 13.29 -4.24
C HIS A 256 7.27 14.53 -4.79
N ILE A 257 8.10 15.21 -3.99
CA ILE A 257 9.02 16.22 -4.52
C ILE A 257 10.42 15.63 -4.43
N VAL A 258 11.00 15.27 -5.58
CA VAL A 258 12.27 14.53 -5.68
C VAL A 258 13.41 15.48 -6.08
N PHE A 259 14.60 15.21 -5.55
CA PHE A 259 15.82 16.01 -5.72
C PHE A 259 17.07 15.12 -5.53
N PRO A 260 18.29 15.56 -5.88
CA PRO A 260 19.47 14.68 -5.87
C PRO A 260 19.75 13.94 -4.56
N GLU A 261 19.51 14.58 -3.41
CA GLU A 261 19.77 13.97 -2.10
C GLU A 261 18.68 12.99 -1.64
N GLY A 262 17.51 13.01 -2.27
CA GLY A 262 16.37 12.22 -1.86
C GLY A 262 15.03 12.80 -2.29
N TRP A 263 14.05 12.77 -1.41
CA TRP A 263 12.70 13.21 -1.77
C TRP A 263 11.85 13.55 -0.55
N MET A 264 10.80 14.33 -0.79
CA MET A 264 9.73 14.67 0.14
C MET A 264 8.46 13.93 -0.25
N TYR A 265 7.74 13.34 0.71
CA TYR A 265 6.36 12.91 0.50
C TYR A 265 5.38 13.95 1.05
N LEU A 266 4.20 14.05 0.42
CA LEU A 266 3.03 14.72 0.97
C LEU A 266 1.83 13.77 0.87
N ILE A 267 1.29 13.39 2.03
CA ILE A 267 0.16 12.46 2.12
C ILE A 267 -0.97 13.12 2.91
N ARG A 268 -2.08 13.41 2.23
CA ARG A 268 -3.31 13.90 2.85
C ARG A 268 -4.07 12.74 3.46
N MET A 269 -4.43 12.82 4.74
CA MET A 269 -5.16 11.75 5.41
C MET A 269 -6.22 12.26 6.37
N LEU A 270 -7.21 11.39 6.61
CA LEU A 270 -8.24 11.59 7.59
C LEU A 270 -7.77 11.09 8.96
N SER A 271 -7.85 11.94 9.97
CA SER A 271 -7.41 11.63 11.33
C SER A 271 -8.58 11.57 12.30
N TRP A 272 -8.61 10.50 13.09
CA TRP A 272 -9.59 10.22 14.13
C TRP A 272 -8.99 10.26 15.53
N HIS A 273 -7.81 10.89 15.68
CA HIS A 273 -6.93 10.74 16.84
C HIS A 273 -7.63 11.00 18.19
N ASP A 274 -8.50 12.01 18.23
CA ASP A 274 -9.19 12.47 19.45
C ASP A 274 -10.51 11.75 19.74
N SER A 275 -10.85 10.71 18.99
CA SER A 275 -12.09 9.96 19.17
C SER A 275 -11.99 8.94 20.32
N PRO A 276 -13.01 8.81 21.18
CA PRO A 276 -13.05 7.77 22.19
C PRO A 276 -13.07 6.37 21.56
N MET A 277 -12.34 5.42 22.15
CA MET A 277 -12.18 4.08 21.59
C MET A 277 -13.51 3.32 21.42
N ALA A 278 -14.39 3.35 22.41
CA ALA A 278 -15.70 2.69 22.35
C ALA A 278 -16.56 3.21 21.19
N ASN A 279 -16.50 4.51 20.94
CA ASN A 279 -17.25 5.19 19.87
C ASN A 279 -16.73 4.76 18.50
N LEU A 280 -15.41 4.71 18.32
CA LEU A 280 -14.79 4.20 17.10
C LEU A 280 -15.16 2.74 16.84
N MET A 281 -15.16 1.89 17.86
CA MET A 281 -15.56 0.49 17.70
C MET A 281 -17.01 0.36 17.24
N ASP A 282 -17.96 1.07 17.88
CA ASP A 282 -19.37 1.07 17.45
C ASP A 282 -19.52 1.55 15.99
N MET A 283 -18.82 2.63 15.60
CA MET A 283 -18.83 3.17 14.24
C MET A 283 -18.27 2.18 13.21
N ILE A 284 -17.14 1.53 13.49
CA ILE A 284 -16.52 0.57 12.58
C ILE A 284 -17.40 -0.68 12.42
N HIS A 285 -17.99 -1.17 13.52
CA HIS A 285 -18.96 -2.26 13.45
C HIS A 285 -20.18 -1.89 12.60
N TYR A 286 -20.67 -0.65 12.71
CA TYR A 286 -21.76 -0.14 11.89
C TYR A 286 -21.41 -0.10 10.39
N LEU A 287 -20.20 0.36 10.05
CA LEU A 287 -19.70 0.31 8.67
C LEU A 287 -19.62 -1.13 8.12
N PHE A 288 -19.18 -2.09 8.94
CA PHE A 288 -19.16 -3.50 8.52
C PHE A 288 -20.53 -4.16 8.48
N ASP A 289 -21.52 -3.66 9.22
CA ASP A 289 -22.91 -4.09 9.07
C ASP A 289 -23.49 -3.56 7.73
N HIS A 290 -23.10 -2.36 7.28
CA HIS A 290 -23.38 -1.86 5.92
C HIS A 290 -22.71 -2.69 4.83
N ALA A 291 -21.44 -3.05 5.03
CA ALA A 291 -20.71 -3.91 4.09
C ALA A 291 -21.36 -5.30 3.95
N ALA A 292 -21.78 -5.90 5.06
CA ALA A 292 -22.50 -7.17 5.03
C ALA A 292 -23.89 -7.06 4.35
N ALA A 293 -24.52 -5.88 4.40
CA ALA A 293 -25.80 -5.62 3.74
C ALA A 293 -25.67 -5.24 2.25
N GLY A 294 -24.46 -4.99 1.74
CA GLY A 294 -24.24 -4.52 0.37
C GLY A 294 -24.87 -3.13 0.12
N THR A 295 -24.81 -2.25 1.12
CA THR A 295 -25.45 -0.92 1.03
C THR A 295 -24.79 -0.09 -0.07
N PRO A 296 -25.55 0.50 -1.02
CA PRO A 296 -24.98 1.40 -2.02
C PRO A 296 -24.28 2.61 -1.40
N ASN A 297 -23.23 3.11 -2.06
CA ASN A 297 -22.42 4.24 -1.58
C ASN A 297 -23.27 5.42 -1.09
N ASP A 298 -24.23 5.86 -1.90
CA ASP A 298 -25.00 7.07 -1.63
C ASP A 298 -26.00 6.92 -0.47
N GLU A 299 -26.26 5.69 -0.02
CA GLU A 299 -27.13 5.38 1.11
C GLU A 299 -26.38 5.24 2.45
N ILE A 300 -25.05 5.14 2.42
CA ILE A 300 -24.22 5.08 3.62
C ILE A 300 -24.04 6.49 4.20
N PRO A 301 -24.09 6.68 5.53
CA PRO A 301 -23.68 7.93 6.16
C PRO A 301 -22.25 8.33 5.76
N SER A 302 -22.06 9.62 5.50
CA SER A 302 -20.77 10.24 5.21
C SER A 302 -19.88 10.28 6.44
N THR A 303 -18.59 10.54 6.26
CA THR A 303 -17.61 10.70 7.35
C THR A 303 -18.10 11.64 8.46
N TYR A 304 -18.62 12.82 8.12
CA TYR A 304 -19.07 13.79 9.11
C TYR A 304 -20.37 13.37 9.81
N GLU A 305 -21.30 12.74 9.08
CA GLU A 305 -22.50 12.13 9.67
C GLU A 305 -22.11 11.00 10.65
N LEU A 306 -21.16 10.14 10.29
CA LEU A 306 -20.65 9.10 11.18
C LEU A 306 -19.98 9.68 12.42
N ALA A 307 -19.18 10.74 12.25
CA ALA A 307 -18.54 11.40 13.38
C ALA A 307 -19.59 11.95 14.37
N GLU A 308 -20.66 12.56 13.87
CA GLU A 308 -21.77 13.04 14.69
C GLU A 308 -22.55 11.90 15.35
N MET A 309 -23.00 10.91 14.57
CA MET A 309 -23.80 9.76 15.05
C MET A 309 -23.14 8.99 16.20
N PHE A 310 -21.82 8.85 16.13
CA PHE A 310 -21.07 8.08 17.12
C PHE A 310 -20.33 8.97 18.13
N GLY A 311 -20.39 10.30 18.02
CA GLY A 311 -19.66 11.21 18.90
C GLY A 311 -18.14 11.06 18.76
N CYS A 312 -17.66 10.87 17.53
CA CYS A 312 -16.26 10.81 17.17
C CYS A 312 -15.76 12.19 16.72
N LYS A 313 -14.45 12.38 16.73
CA LYS A 313 -13.77 13.58 16.25
C LYS A 313 -12.93 13.24 15.04
N VAL A 314 -13.05 14.04 14.00
CA VAL A 314 -12.36 13.84 12.74
C VAL A 314 -11.79 15.15 12.22
N LYS A 315 -10.59 15.10 11.64
CA LYS A 315 -10.01 16.23 10.89
C LYS A 315 -9.07 15.75 9.79
N TRP A 316 -8.86 16.59 8.78
CA TRP A 316 -7.84 16.37 7.75
C TRP A 316 -6.48 16.84 8.25
N ILE A 317 -5.45 16.02 8.02
CA ILE A 317 -4.05 16.35 8.29
C ILE A 317 -3.19 15.93 7.10
N TRP A 318 -1.96 16.42 7.09
CA TRP A 318 -0.93 16.05 6.13
C TRP A 318 0.26 15.45 6.86
N SER A 319 0.73 14.30 6.40
CA SER A 319 2.03 13.76 6.77
C SER A 319 3.02 14.22 5.72
N ILE A 320 4.06 14.90 6.16
CA ILE A 320 5.09 15.45 5.29
C ILE A 320 6.45 15.11 5.87
N GLY A 321 7.32 14.57 5.01
CA GLY A 321 8.62 14.10 5.44
C GLY A 321 9.60 13.94 4.32
N TYR A 322 10.88 14.01 4.68
CA TYR A 322 11.99 13.78 3.78
C TYR A 322 12.61 12.42 4.02
N LEU A 323 13.07 11.81 2.94
CA LEU A 323 13.94 10.63 2.96
C LEU A 323 15.16 10.96 2.12
N THR A 324 16.31 11.14 2.78
CA THR A 324 17.56 11.51 2.12
C THR A 324 18.61 10.44 2.32
N ARG A 325 19.56 10.36 1.38
CA ARG A 325 20.75 9.53 1.55
C ARG A 325 21.52 9.95 2.80
N ASP A 326 22.11 8.99 3.48
CA ASP A 326 22.88 9.19 4.71
C ASP A 326 24.29 9.75 4.47
N ASP A 327 24.72 9.80 3.21
CA ASP A 327 25.94 10.45 2.73
C ASP A 327 25.72 11.90 2.24
N MET A 328 24.54 12.47 2.51
CA MET A 328 24.26 13.89 2.29
C MET A 328 25.14 14.78 3.19
N THR A 329 25.73 15.82 2.60
CA THR A 329 26.50 16.82 3.34
C THR A 329 25.61 17.85 4.04
N TYR A 330 25.82 18.05 5.34
CA TYR A 330 25.18 19.11 6.14
C TYR A 330 26.20 20.18 6.54
N PRO A 331 25.79 21.45 6.72
CA PRO A 331 26.67 22.48 7.25
C PRO A 331 27.11 22.13 8.69
N PRO A 332 28.27 22.64 9.15
CA PRO A 332 28.79 22.35 10.49
C PRO A 332 27.86 22.79 11.63
N ASP A 333 27.11 23.87 11.43
CA ASP A 333 26.13 24.37 12.38
C ASP A 333 24.71 24.25 11.82
N LEU A 334 23.95 23.32 12.39
CA LEU A 334 22.53 23.13 12.10
C LEU A 334 21.61 23.75 13.17
N ALA A 335 22.15 24.36 14.23
CA ALA A 335 21.36 24.82 15.37
C ALA A 335 20.36 25.92 15.00
N THR A 336 20.66 26.71 13.96
CA THR A 336 19.77 27.75 13.41
C THR A 336 18.49 27.19 12.78
N TYR A 337 18.46 25.89 12.44
CA TYR A 337 17.33 25.24 11.78
C TYR A 337 16.36 24.57 12.76
N GLY A 338 16.63 24.56 14.06
CA GLY A 338 15.72 23.95 15.03
C GLY A 338 16.35 23.50 16.34
N SER A 339 15.50 22.97 17.20
CA SER A 339 15.84 22.50 18.54
C SER A 339 16.25 21.02 18.59
N THR A 340 15.66 20.19 17.72
CA THR A 340 15.91 18.74 17.64
C THR A 340 16.61 18.37 16.34
N GLU A 341 17.28 17.21 16.29
CA GLU A 341 17.96 16.78 15.06
C GLU A 341 16.98 16.61 13.87
N SER A 342 15.81 16.04 14.11
CA SER A 342 14.74 15.87 13.10
C SER A 342 14.30 17.21 12.53
N GLU A 343 13.95 18.16 13.40
CA GLU A 343 13.53 19.52 13.01
C GLU A 343 14.61 20.24 12.21
N ARG A 344 15.86 20.16 12.67
CA ARG A 344 17.00 20.81 12.00
C ARG A 344 17.21 20.27 10.60
N ARG A 345 17.22 18.95 10.43
CA ARG A 345 17.39 18.33 9.10
C ARG A 345 16.22 18.64 8.18
N PHE A 346 14.99 18.56 8.71
CA PHE A 346 13.79 18.90 7.95
C PHE A 346 13.87 20.33 7.42
N ASN A 347 14.05 21.30 8.32
CA ASN A 347 14.09 22.71 7.97
C ASN A 347 15.28 23.07 7.08
N TYR A 348 16.44 22.42 7.25
CA TYR A 348 17.59 22.61 6.37
C TYR A 348 17.26 22.19 4.93
N VAL A 349 16.71 20.98 4.72
CA VAL A 349 16.34 20.53 3.37
C VAL A 349 15.25 21.40 2.76
N THR A 350 14.24 21.78 3.54
CA THR A 350 13.19 22.71 3.09
C THR A 350 13.79 24.03 2.59
N GLN A 351 14.77 24.59 3.30
CA GLN A 351 15.40 25.87 2.96
C GLN A 351 16.45 25.76 1.84
N LYS A 352 16.97 24.55 1.56
CA LYS A 352 17.93 24.30 0.47
C LYS A 352 17.29 24.51 -0.92
N TYR A 353 15.98 24.31 -1.04
CA TYR A 353 15.25 24.43 -2.31
C TYR A 353 14.13 25.46 -2.23
N GLN A 354 14.14 26.45 -3.14
CA GLN A 354 13.12 27.50 -3.20
C GLN A 354 11.70 26.93 -3.30
N LYS A 355 11.50 25.93 -4.18
CA LYS A 355 10.18 25.30 -4.38
C LYS A 355 9.66 24.63 -3.11
N LEU A 356 10.51 23.92 -2.37
CA LEU A 356 10.14 23.29 -1.09
C LEU A 356 9.74 24.34 -0.06
N THR A 357 10.50 25.43 0.04
CA THR A 357 10.18 26.56 0.93
C THR A 357 8.83 27.19 0.59
N GLU A 358 8.53 27.40 -0.69
CA GLU A 358 7.25 27.96 -1.13
C GLU A 358 6.07 27.04 -0.84
N VAL A 359 6.23 25.73 -1.05
CA VAL A 359 5.22 24.72 -0.72
C VAL A 359 5.00 24.64 0.79
N MET A 360 6.06 24.53 1.60
CA MET A 360 5.92 24.39 3.06
C MET A 360 5.31 25.62 3.74
N LYS A 361 5.38 26.82 3.14
CA LYS A 361 4.65 28.01 3.63
C LYS A 361 3.12 27.86 3.59
N LYS A 362 2.59 26.85 2.92
CA LYS A 362 1.16 26.53 2.85
C LYS A 362 0.70 25.59 3.97
N PHE A 363 1.62 25.18 4.84
CA PHE A 363 1.37 24.19 5.88
C PHE A 363 1.77 24.72 7.25
N THR A 364 0.94 24.43 8.24
CA THR A 364 1.19 24.72 9.65
C THR A 364 1.47 23.43 10.41
N LEU A 365 2.61 23.37 11.11
CA LEU A 365 3.03 22.20 11.89
C LEU A 365 2.08 21.94 13.06
N LEU A 366 1.73 20.67 13.27
CA LEU A 366 0.94 20.19 14.40
C LEU A 366 1.88 19.74 15.54
N PRO A 367 1.95 20.49 16.66
CA PRO A 367 2.81 20.14 17.78
C PRO A 367 2.27 18.91 18.53
N ASP A 368 3.14 17.93 18.78
CA ASP A 368 2.89 16.74 19.60
C ASP A 368 1.58 16.01 19.26
N TYR A 369 1.27 15.96 17.96
CA TYR A 369 -0.03 15.51 17.47
C TYR A 369 -0.39 14.07 17.85
N HIS A 370 0.60 13.21 18.08
CA HIS A 370 0.42 11.83 18.51
C HIS A 370 0.83 11.58 19.96
N GLY A 371 0.91 12.64 20.77
CA GLY A 371 1.34 12.65 22.15
C GLY A 371 2.67 13.37 22.38
N PRO A 372 3.12 13.53 23.64
CA PRO A 372 4.34 14.27 23.95
C PRO A 372 5.58 13.75 23.21
N GLY A 373 6.36 14.66 22.61
CA GLY A 373 7.58 14.32 21.88
C GLY A 373 7.34 13.77 20.47
N THR A 374 6.17 14.03 19.88
CA THR A 374 5.80 13.56 18.54
C THR A 374 5.63 14.67 17.51
N THR A 375 6.04 15.90 17.85
CA THR A 375 6.10 17.00 16.88
C THR A 375 6.97 16.66 15.68
N TRP A 376 8.16 16.09 15.93
CA TRP A 376 9.12 15.72 14.91
C TRP A 376 9.65 14.30 15.12
N PHE A 377 9.80 13.56 14.03
CA PHE A 377 10.32 12.21 14.04
C PHE A 377 11.60 12.11 13.22
N ILE A 378 12.49 11.20 13.60
CA ILE A 378 13.63 10.78 12.79
C ILE A 378 13.81 9.26 12.87
N ARG A 379 14.14 8.64 11.74
CA ARG A 379 14.57 7.25 11.68
C ARG A 379 15.75 7.13 10.74
N LYS A 380 16.86 6.64 11.25
CA LYS A 380 18.11 6.51 10.50
C LYS A 380 18.32 5.09 10.00
N GLN A 381 19.12 4.95 8.94
CA GLN A 381 19.52 3.65 8.40
C GLN A 381 18.31 2.76 8.10
N LEU A 382 17.44 3.21 7.20
CA LEU A 382 16.15 2.55 6.94
C LEU A 382 16.31 1.13 6.40
N ALA A 383 17.20 0.90 5.44
CA ALA A 383 17.25 -0.36 4.71
C ALA A 383 17.95 -1.47 5.51
N TYR A 384 17.29 -2.63 5.63
CA TYR A 384 17.83 -3.86 6.23
C TYR A 384 17.10 -5.10 5.75
N HIS A 385 17.69 -6.27 5.94
CA HIS A 385 16.97 -7.53 5.81
C HIS A 385 17.36 -8.57 6.87
N SER A 386 16.43 -9.48 7.16
CA SER A 386 16.68 -10.70 7.90
C SER A 386 17.45 -11.71 7.06
N GLN A 387 18.14 -12.64 7.71
CA GLN A 387 18.84 -13.74 7.04
C GLN A 387 18.17 -15.09 7.27
N VAL A 388 17.29 -15.17 8.27
CA VAL A 388 16.45 -16.33 8.60
C VAL A 388 15.03 -15.82 8.73
N TYR A 389 14.10 -16.45 8.02
CA TYR A 389 12.70 -16.01 7.92
C TYR A 389 11.72 -16.99 8.57
N SER A 390 12.11 -18.25 8.70
CA SER A 390 11.40 -19.28 9.40
C SER A 390 12.34 -20.16 10.22
N GLY A 391 11.80 -20.91 11.17
CA GLY A 391 12.54 -21.89 11.96
C GLY A 391 11.61 -22.82 12.71
N PRO A 392 12.13 -23.63 13.66
CA PRO A 392 11.31 -24.53 14.46
C PRO A 392 10.18 -23.78 15.17
N GLY A 393 8.94 -23.98 14.71
CA GLY A 393 7.75 -23.39 15.36
C GLY A 393 7.47 -21.94 15.03
N TRP A 394 8.22 -21.29 14.13
CA TRP A 394 7.97 -19.88 13.83
C TRP A 394 8.26 -19.45 12.39
N VAL A 395 7.60 -18.36 11.99
CA VAL A 395 7.84 -17.63 10.73
C VAL A 395 7.71 -16.12 10.97
N THR A 396 8.52 -15.30 10.29
CA THR A 396 8.39 -13.82 10.34
C THR A 396 7.77 -13.27 9.07
N ILE A 397 6.99 -12.20 9.22
CA ILE A 397 6.26 -11.54 8.13
C ILE A 397 6.49 -10.03 8.13
N GLY A 398 6.17 -9.38 7.01
CA GLY A 398 6.25 -7.92 6.86
C GLY A 398 7.66 -7.37 7.10
N ASP A 399 7.75 -6.25 7.83
CA ASP A 399 9.03 -5.62 8.21
C ASP A 399 10.00 -6.55 8.99
N GLY A 400 9.52 -7.69 9.50
CA GLY A 400 10.38 -8.71 10.09
C GLY A 400 11.26 -9.44 9.06
N VAL A 401 10.80 -9.55 7.81
CA VAL A 401 11.58 -10.02 6.65
C VAL A 401 12.65 -9.00 6.27
N GLY A 402 12.27 -7.72 6.21
CA GLY A 402 13.16 -6.60 5.93
C GLY A 402 12.39 -5.37 5.48
N PHE A 403 13.12 -4.28 5.26
CA PHE A 403 12.57 -3.01 4.77
C PHE A 403 13.64 -2.29 3.94
N THR A 404 13.23 -1.44 3.00
CA THR A 404 14.13 -0.67 2.15
C THR A 404 13.93 0.83 2.37
N ASN A 405 12.86 1.39 1.80
CA ASN A 405 12.54 2.81 1.81
C ASN A 405 11.02 3.02 1.71
N ALA A 406 10.54 4.24 1.98
CA ALA A 406 9.13 4.58 1.83
C ALA A 406 8.73 4.84 0.37
N LEU A 407 9.69 5.06 -0.53
CA LEU A 407 9.44 5.41 -1.94
C LEU A 407 8.64 4.31 -2.61
N LEU A 408 7.51 4.67 -3.22
CA LEU A 408 6.56 3.72 -3.83
C LEU A 408 5.96 2.70 -2.84
N SER A 409 6.00 3.01 -1.55
CA SER A 409 5.25 2.31 -0.48
C SER A 409 5.42 0.77 -0.41
N PRO A 410 6.61 0.16 -0.63
CA PRO A 410 6.74 -1.29 -0.64
C PRO A 410 6.48 -1.94 0.74
N GLY A 411 6.68 -1.21 1.83
CA GLY A 411 6.57 -1.74 3.20
C GLY A 411 5.21 -2.39 3.52
N ILE A 412 4.10 -1.79 3.07
CA ILE A 412 2.77 -2.39 3.19
C ILE A 412 2.48 -3.25 1.95
N ASN A 413 2.60 -2.65 0.77
CA ASN A 413 2.02 -3.21 -0.44
C ASN A 413 2.78 -4.42 -0.99
N VAL A 414 4.11 -4.42 -0.93
CA VAL A 414 4.91 -5.61 -1.26
C VAL A 414 5.08 -6.49 -0.01
N GLY A 415 5.25 -5.87 1.16
CA GLY A 415 5.41 -6.59 2.43
C GLY A 415 4.25 -7.53 2.75
N MET A 416 3.02 -7.21 2.33
CA MET A 416 1.86 -8.06 2.57
C MET A 416 1.92 -9.40 1.85
N ALA A 417 2.72 -9.53 0.77
CA ALA A 417 2.92 -10.81 0.10
C ALA A 417 3.50 -11.86 1.06
N SER A 418 4.44 -11.47 1.94
CA SER A 418 4.95 -12.35 2.99
C SER A 418 3.85 -12.73 4.00
N SER A 419 3.01 -11.78 4.40
CA SER A 419 1.90 -12.01 5.32
C SER A 419 0.85 -12.96 4.74
N THR A 420 0.44 -12.77 3.48
CA THR A 420 -0.57 -13.62 2.83
C THR A 420 0.01 -14.98 2.44
N TYR A 421 1.28 -15.05 2.04
CA TYR A 421 1.92 -16.32 1.70
C TYR A 421 2.11 -17.21 2.94
N ALA A 422 2.56 -16.63 4.07
CA ALA A 422 2.62 -17.36 5.33
C ALA A 422 1.24 -17.86 5.78
N ALA A 423 0.19 -17.05 5.60
CA ALA A 423 -1.19 -17.45 5.87
C ALA A 423 -1.63 -18.64 4.99
N GLN A 424 -1.28 -18.63 3.69
CA GLN A 424 -1.60 -19.74 2.78
C GLN A 424 -0.93 -21.06 3.20
N LEU A 425 0.32 -21.02 3.67
CA LEU A 425 1.09 -22.21 4.07
C LEU A 425 0.73 -22.74 5.47
N THR A 426 -0.06 -21.98 6.25
CA THR A 426 -0.32 -22.26 7.67
C THR A 426 -0.89 -23.67 7.94
N PRO A 427 -1.95 -24.15 7.26
CA PRO A 427 -2.50 -25.48 7.55
C PRO A 427 -1.49 -26.61 7.32
N GLN A 428 -0.62 -26.47 6.31
CA GLN A 428 0.42 -27.46 6.04
C GLN A 428 1.48 -27.42 7.15
N ALA A 429 1.91 -26.22 7.55
CA ALA A 429 2.93 -26.02 8.58
C ALA A 429 2.53 -26.54 9.97
N ILE A 430 1.25 -26.43 10.35
CA ILE A 430 0.77 -26.93 11.66
C ILE A 430 0.53 -28.45 11.66
N LYS A 431 0.33 -29.07 10.48
CA LYS A 431 0.10 -30.52 10.34
C LYS A 431 1.40 -31.34 10.29
N THR A 432 2.55 -30.70 10.09
CA THR A 432 3.86 -31.37 10.07
C THR A 432 4.20 -31.98 11.42
N LYS A 433 4.87 -33.14 11.42
CA LYS A 433 5.27 -33.86 12.63
C LYS A 433 6.76 -33.73 12.95
N THR A 434 7.58 -33.39 11.96
CA THR A 434 9.04 -33.20 12.14
C THR A 434 9.49 -31.83 11.67
N GLU A 435 10.66 -31.38 12.14
CA GLU A 435 11.26 -30.13 11.69
C GLU A 435 11.64 -30.17 10.21
N GLU A 436 12.04 -31.32 9.67
CA GLU A 436 12.38 -31.46 8.26
C GLU A 436 11.15 -31.25 7.38
N GLU A 437 10.01 -31.83 7.74
CA GLU A 437 8.74 -31.60 7.05
C GLU A 437 8.35 -30.12 7.11
N ARG A 438 8.48 -29.50 8.28
CA ARG A 438 8.17 -28.07 8.49
C ARG A 438 9.09 -27.17 7.67
N ALA A 439 10.38 -27.47 7.64
CA ALA A 439 11.36 -26.75 6.83
C ALA A 439 11.06 -26.89 5.33
N MET A 440 10.58 -28.05 4.88
CA MET A 440 10.15 -28.22 3.48
C MET A 440 8.93 -27.36 3.12
N VAL A 441 7.96 -27.20 4.03
CA VAL A 441 6.82 -26.28 3.83
C VAL A 441 7.32 -24.84 3.67
N TRP A 442 8.24 -24.41 4.54
CA TRP A 442 8.75 -23.04 4.53
C TRP A 442 9.84 -22.76 3.48
N LYS A 443 10.38 -23.78 2.82
CA LYS A 443 11.47 -23.61 1.85
C LYS A 443 11.15 -22.58 0.75
N ARG A 444 9.97 -22.68 0.12
CA ARG A 444 9.56 -21.72 -0.93
C ARG A 444 9.33 -20.31 -0.36
N TYR A 445 8.86 -20.22 0.88
CA TYR A 445 8.69 -18.95 1.58
C TYR A 445 10.04 -18.27 1.88
N ASP A 446 11.02 -19.04 2.36
CA ASP A 446 12.36 -18.55 2.64
C ASP A 446 13.08 -18.11 1.36
N GLU A 447 12.94 -18.88 0.27
CA GLU A 447 13.48 -18.54 -1.05
C GLU A 447 12.87 -17.24 -1.61
N TYR A 448 11.56 -17.04 -1.43
CA TYR A 448 10.88 -15.78 -1.75
C TYR A 448 11.47 -14.62 -0.94
N CYS A 449 11.50 -14.75 0.39
CA CYS A 449 11.97 -13.71 1.30
C CYS A 449 13.44 -13.32 1.03
N ALA A 450 14.28 -14.31 0.73
CA ALA A 450 15.70 -14.11 0.41
C ALA A 450 15.92 -13.24 -0.83
N LYS A 451 15.00 -13.26 -1.79
CA LYS A 451 15.09 -12.47 -3.03
C LYS A 451 14.37 -11.12 -2.92
N ALA A 452 13.33 -11.04 -2.09
CA ALA A 452 12.45 -9.89 -1.99
C ALA A 452 13.21 -8.59 -1.66
N ILE A 453 13.86 -8.55 -0.50
CA ILE A 453 14.45 -7.29 0.01
C ILE A 453 15.67 -6.85 -0.82
N PRO A 454 16.60 -7.74 -1.25
CA PRO A 454 17.68 -7.33 -2.14
C PRO A 454 17.20 -6.73 -3.46
N SER A 455 16.15 -7.30 -4.07
CA SER A 455 15.58 -6.78 -5.31
C SER A 455 14.93 -5.40 -5.11
N LEU A 456 14.14 -5.22 -4.04
CA LEU A 456 13.55 -3.92 -3.68
C LEU A 456 14.63 -2.88 -3.31
N ASN A 457 15.75 -3.31 -2.75
CA ASN A 457 16.86 -2.40 -2.44
C ASN A 457 17.56 -1.92 -3.72
N LYS A 458 17.76 -2.81 -4.70
CA LYS A 458 18.25 -2.44 -6.04
C LYS A 458 17.30 -1.44 -6.70
N MET A 459 15.99 -1.70 -6.65
CA MET A 459 14.96 -0.77 -7.13
C MET A 459 15.10 0.61 -6.48
N ASN A 460 15.20 0.67 -5.14
CA ASN A 460 15.37 1.95 -4.44
C ASN A 460 16.65 2.67 -4.88
N LYS A 461 17.76 1.94 -4.97
CA LYS A 461 19.06 2.47 -5.41
C LYS A 461 18.99 3.06 -6.81
N PHE A 462 18.41 2.32 -7.76
CA PHE A 462 18.17 2.77 -9.13
C PHE A 462 17.38 4.09 -9.17
N LEU A 463 16.26 4.17 -8.44
CA LEU A 463 15.43 5.37 -8.41
C LEU A 463 16.14 6.59 -7.83
N TYR A 464 16.87 6.45 -6.72
CA TYR A 464 17.64 7.54 -6.13
C TYR A 464 18.77 8.03 -7.05
N LEU A 465 19.42 7.12 -7.79
CA LEU A 465 20.42 7.52 -8.79
C LEU A 465 19.78 8.28 -9.96
N CYS A 466 18.56 7.91 -10.38
CA CYS A 466 17.80 8.73 -11.33
C CYS A 466 17.45 10.11 -10.77
N PHE A 467 17.31 10.31 -9.46
CA PHE A 467 17.00 11.63 -8.89
C PHE A 467 18.15 12.64 -8.99
N LEU A 468 19.36 12.20 -9.37
CA LEU A 468 20.52 13.07 -9.55
C LEU A 468 20.38 14.05 -10.74
N HIS A 469 19.43 13.82 -11.66
CA HIS A 469 19.23 14.70 -12.82
C HIS A 469 17.75 14.77 -13.23
N PRO A 470 17.17 15.95 -13.53
CA PRO A 470 15.72 16.12 -13.69
C PRO A 470 15.06 15.34 -14.83
N LEU A 471 15.84 14.91 -15.84
CA LEU A 471 15.31 14.11 -16.96
C LEU A 471 15.21 12.61 -16.65
N LEU A 472 16.05 12.08 -15.75
CA LEU A 472 16.18 10.63 -15.56
C LEU A 472 14.97 9.99 -14.87
N PRO A 473 14.26 10.62 -13.90
CA PRO A 473 13.12 9.97 -13.25
C PRO A 473 11.99 9.71 -14.26
N ALA A 474 11.56 10.73 -15.00
CA ALA A 474 10.51 10.58 -15.99
C ALA A 474 10.94 9.67 -17.14
N ARG A 475 12.15 9.82 -17.69
CA ARG A 475 12.54 9.06 -18.90
C ARG A 475 13.08 7.65 -18.63
N VAL A 476 13.42 7.35 -17.38
CA VAL A 476 14.12 6.12 -17.01
C VAL A 476 13.51 5.53 -15.74
N GLY A 477 13.84 6.09 -14.57
CA GLY A 477 13.54 5.49 -13.26
C GLY A 477 12.06 5.18 -13.02
N LEU A 478 11.23 6.22 -12.97
CA LEU A 478 9.80 6.13 -12.68
C LEU A 478 9.03 5.46 -13.81
N LEU A 479 9.35 5.77 -15.06
CA LEU A 479 8.76 5.10 -16.23
C LEU A 479 8.91 3.59 -16.14
N TRP A 480 10.14 3.08 -16.01
CA TRP A 480 10.37 1.64 -15.94
C TRP A 480 9.74 1.02 -14.71
N ASN A 481 9.78 1.70 -13.57
CA ASN A 481 9.25 1.14 -12.33
C ASN A 481 7.72 0.99 -12.37
N ILE A 482 7.00 2.01 -12.84
CA ILE A 482 5.54 1.94 -12.92
C ILE A 482 5.11 0.96 -14.03
N VAL A 483 5.70 1.04 -15.22
CA VAL A 483 5.34 0.15 -16.35
C VAL A 483 5.64 -1.32 -16.02
N ALA A 484 6.83 -1.64 -15.50
CA ALA A 484 7.16 -3.01 -15.11
C ALA A 484 6.30 -3.51 -13.94
N GLY A 485 5.93 -2.61 -13.02
CA GLY A 485 5.03 -2.92 -11.89
C GLY A 485 3.58 -3.20 -12.31
N HIS A 486 3.13 -2.65 -13.46
CA HIS A 486 1.77 -2.85 -13.99
C HIS A 486 1.70 -4.03 -14.96
N ALA A 487 2.62 -4.10 -15.92
CA ALA A 487 2.63 -5.07 -17.01
C ALA A 487 3.53 -6.27 -16.69
N LEU A 488 3.41 -6.78 -15.46
CA LEU A 488 4.18 -7.93 -15.01
C LEU A 488 3.84 -9.19 -15.83
N PRO A 489 4.83 -9.87 -16.45
CA PRO A 489 4.57 -11.06 -17.26
C PRO A 489 3.86 -12.16 -16.46
N GLY A 490 2.71 -12.63 -16.96
CA GLY A 490 1.89 -13.67 -16.31
C GLY A 490 1.06 -13.22 -15.10
N PHE A 491 1.38 -12.07 -14.51
CA PHE A 491 0.79 -11.58 -13.26
C PHE A 491 0.45 -10.09 -13.35
N SER A 492 -0.14 -9.64 -14.45
CA SER A 492 -0.57 -8.24 -14.59
C SER A 492 -1.97 -8.05 -13.96
N LEU A 493 -2.06 -7.35 -12.82
CA LEU A 493 -3.32 -6.87 -12.23
C LEU A 493 -4.25 -6.19 -13.27
N PRO A 494 -3.73 -5.29 -14.13
CA PRO A 494 -4.50 -4.71 -15.21
C PRO A 494 -5.27 -5.72 -16.07
N THR A 495 -4.60 -6.75 -16.58
CA THR A 495 -5.21 -7.70 -17.52
C THR A 495 -6.30 -8.56 -16.87
N ARG A 496 -6.36 -8.57 -15.54
CA ARG A 496 -7.41 -9.19 -14.73
C ARG A 496 -8.50 -8.22 -14.29
N GLY A 497 -8.56 -7.01 -14.84
CA GLY A 497 -9.52 -5.98 -14.44
C GLY A 497 -9.42 -5.63 -12.95
N PHE A 498 -8.20 -5.66 -12.40
CA PHE A 498 -7.93 -5.46 -10.97
C PHE A 498 -8.75 -6.39 -10.08
N THR A 499 -9.00 -7.64 -10.53
CA THR A 499 -9.74 -8.63 -9.74
C THR A 499 -8.90 -9.90 -9.60
N VAL A 500 -8.55 -10.21 -8.36
CA VAL A 500 -7.84 -11.41 -7.91
C VAL A 500 -8.62 -11.97 -6.73
N SER A 501 -9.02 -13.24 -6.79
CA SER A 501 -9.70 -13.90 -5.67
C SER A 501 -8.81 -13.92 -4.44
N LEU A 502 -9.39 -14.02 -3.24
CA LEU A 502 -8.59 -14.00 -2.03
C LEU A 502 -7.70 -15.25 -1.93
N GLU A 503 -8.17 -16.38 -2.44
CA GLU A 503 -7.46 -17.67 -2.49
C GLU A 503 -6.23 -17.62 -3.42
N GLU A 504 -6.29 -16.88 -4.53
CA GLU A 504 -5.18 -16.73 -5.48
C GLU A 504 -4.24 -15.55 -5.14
N PHE A 505 -4.66 -14.68 -4.22
CA PHE A 505 -3.97 -13.41 -3.96
C PHE A 505 -2.50 -13.59 -3.58
N ALA A 506 -2.19 -14.55 -2.71
CA ALA A 506 -0.82 -14.77 -2.25
C ALA A 506 0.11 -15.20 -3.40
N GLU A 507 -0.35 -16.08 -4.29
CA GLU A 507 0.40 -16.49 -5.48
C GLU A 507 0.68 -15.30 -6.41
N TYR A 508 -0.30 -14.41 -6.57
CA TYR A 508 -0.10 -13.18 -7.34
C TYR A 508 0.90 -12.23 -6.64
N ALA A 509 0.75 -12.02 -5.34
CA ALA A 509 1.52 -11.04 -4.57
C ALA A 509 3.01 -11.39 -4.49
N ILE A 510 3.36 -12.68 -4.41
CA ILE A 510 4.77 -13.11 -4.33
C ILE A 510 5.53 -12.97 -5.65
N HIS A 511 4.86 -12.76 -6.78
CA HIS A 511 5.50 -12.50 -8.06
C HIS A 511 5.65 -10.99 -8.34
N TRP A 512 4.95 -10.14 -7.59
CA TRP A 512 4.84 -8.73 -7.95
C TRP A 512 6.15 -7.96 -7.84
N PHE A 513 6.74 -7.91 -6.64
CA PHE A 513 7.98 -7.17 -6.34
C PHE A 513 8.07 -5.76 -6.95
N TRP A 514 6.94 -5.08 -7.21
CA TRP A 514 6.96 -3.81 -7.96
C TRP A 514 7.61 -3.91 -9.36
N GLY A 515 7.70 -5.10 -9.95
CA GLY A 515 8.39 -5.34 -11.23
C GLY A 515 9.92 -5.34 -11.14
N SER A 516 10.52 -5.24 -9.95
CA SER A 516 11.97 -5.07 -9.77
C SER A 516 12.82 -6.29 -10.16
N GLN A 517 12.19 -7.38 -10.60
CA GLN A 517 12.83 -8.60 -11.11
C GLN A 517 12.55 -8.83 -12.60
N VAL A 518 11.83 -7.94 -13.28
CA VAL A 518 11.59 -8.05 -14.72
C VAL A 518 12.89 -7.80 -15.47
N ASP A 519 13.25 -8.69 -16.41
CA ASP A 519 14.55 -8.65 -17.10
C ASP A 519 14.86 -7.29 -17.73
N ASP A 520 13.89 -6.67 -18.39
CA ASP A 520 14.06 -5.37 -19.05
C ASP A 520 14.34 -4.26 -18.02
N TYR A 521 13.64 -4.30 -16.87
CA TYR A 521 13.89 -3.41 -15.74
C TYR A 521 15.30 -3.61 -15.17
N VAL A 522 15.69 -4.86 -14.93
CA VAL A 522 17.01 -5.19 -14.35
C VAL A 522 18.13 -4.71 -15.27
N ARG A 523 18.00 -4.89 -16.58
CA ARG A 523 18.97 -4.39 -17.57
C ARG A 523 19.17 -2.88 -17.45
N VAL A 524 18.09 -2.11 -17.38
CA VAL A 524 18.15 -0.64 -17.30
C VAL A 524 18.66 -0.18 -15.94
N ALA A 525 18.20 -0.82 -14.86
CA ALA A 525 18.65 -0.52 -13.51
C ALA A 525 20.15 -0.78 -13.34
N ASP A 526 20.65 -1.93 -13.80
CA ASP A 526 22.07 -2.29 -13.67
C ASP A 526 22.96 -1.35 -14.49
N HIS A 527 22.58 -1.00 -15.72
CA HIS A 527 23.32 -0.03 -16.53
C HIS A 527 23.34 1.37 -15.91
N THR A 528 22.21 1.82 -15.35
CA THR A 528 22.11 3.11 -14.68
C THR A 528 22.98 3.15 -13.41
N ILE A 529 22.95 2.07 -12.62
CA ILE A 529 23.78 1.93 -11.42
C ILE A 529 25.26 1.91 -11.80
N GLU A 530 25.66 1.17 -12.83
CA GLU A 530 27.05 1.13 -13.32
C GLU A 530 27.60 2.54 -13.64
N LEU A 531 26.78 3.40 -14.25
CA LEU A 531 27.19 4.74 -14.65
C LEU A 531 27.14 5.79 -13.53
N LEU A 532 26.28 5.61 -12.52
CA LEU A 532 25.96 6.67 -11.55
C LEU A 532 26.30 6.34 -10.10
N ASP A 533 26.55 5.08 -9.73
CA ASP A 533 26.71 4.69 -8.32
C ASP A 533 27.91 5.34 -7.62
N SER A 534 28.99 5.56 -8.37
CA SER A 534 30.19 6.24 -7.90
C SER A 534 30.14 7.75 -8.05
N HIS A 535 29.08 8.30 -8.65
CA HIS A 535 28.95 9.74 -8.88
C HIS A 535 28.74 10.49 -7.55
N PRO A 536 29.56 11.51 -7.23
CA PRO A 536 29.40 12.30 -6.02
C PRO A 536 28.03 12.99 -5.97
N ILE A 537 27.32 12.85 -4.85
CA ILE A 537 25.95 13.36 -4.70
C ILE A 537 25.85 14.88 -4.89
N ASP A 538 26.88 15.62 -4.49
CA ASP A 538 26.91 17.09 -4.53
C ASP A 538 27.30 17.64 -5.92
N ASP A 539 27.81 16.81 -6.83
CA ASP A 539 28.26 17.24 -8.16
C ASP A 539 27.13 17.08 -9.20
N PRO A 540 27.00 17.99 -10.18
CA PRO A 540 26.09 17.79 -11.31
C PRO A 540 26.50 16.57 -12.14
N VAL A 541 25.52 15.78 -12.61
CA VAL A 541 25.78 14.65 -13.51
C VAL A 541 26.15 15.20 -14.91
N PRO A 542 27.25 14.74 -15.54
CA PRO A 542 27.59 15.14 -16.90
C PRO A 542 26.48 14.80 -17.90
N GLN A 543 26.15 15.73 -18.81
CA GLN A 543 25.08 15.55 -19.79
C GLN A 543 25.31 14.30 -20.67
N GLU A 544 26.55 13.97 -21.01
CA GLU A 544 26.88 12.76 -21.77
C GLU A 544 26.49 11.47 -21.04
N THR A 545 26.61 11.44 -19.71
CA THR A 545 26.19 10.31 -18.88
C THR A 545 24.67 10.21 -18.84
N VAL A 546 23.98 11.35 -18.69
CA VAL A 546 22.52 11.44 -18.75
C VAL A 546 22.00 10.91 -20.09
N ASP A 547 22.59 11.37 -21.19
CA ASP A 547 22.22 10.97 -22.55
C ASP A 547 22.48 9.48 -22.78
N ALA A 548 23.58 8.93 -22.26
CA ALA A 548 23.89 7.51 -22.35
C ALA A 548 22.85 6.64 -21.61
N VAL A 549 22.50 7.00 -20.38
CA VAL A 549 21.47 6.31 -19.59
C VAL A 549 20.12 6.34 -20.31
N ILE A 550 19.72 7.50 -20.82
CA ILE A 550 18.48 7.67 -21.58
C ILE A 550 18.51 6.84 -22.86
N ALA A 551 19.58 6.91 -23.65
CA ALA A 551 19.70 6.16 -24.91
C ALA A 551 19.61 4.65 -24.69
N PHE A 552 20.21 4.14 -23.62
CA PHE A 552 20.10 2.74 -23.25
C PHE A 552 18.67 2.36 -22.83
N SER A 553 18.04 3.18 -21.97
CA SER A 553 16.64 3.01 -21.57
C SER A 553 15.69 2.94 -22.78
N GLU A 554 15.81 3.89 -23.71
CA GLU A 554 15.00 3.95 -24.93
C GLU A 554 15.23 2.74 -25.84
N LYS A 555 16.48 2.27 -25.97
CA LYS A 555 16.81 1.05 -26.71
C LYS A 555 16.11 -0.18 -26.11
N VAL A 556 16.23 -0.39 -24.80
CA VAL A 556 15.60 -1.55 -24.12
C VAL A 556 14.07 -1.46 -24.23
N LYS A 557 13.49 -0.27 -24.10
CA LYS A 557 12.05 -0.04 -24.27
C LYS A 557 11.60 -0.40 -25.68
N ALA A 558 12.32 0.05 -26.71
CA ALA A 558 12.01 -0.27 -28.11
C ALA A 558 12.10 -1.77 -28.39
N GLU A 559 13.11 -2.47 -27.87
CA GLU A 559 13.24 -3.93 -27.95
C GLU A 559 12.05 -4.64 -27.30
N ALA A 560 11.64 -4.20 -26.10
CA ALA A 560 10.53 -4.80 -25.36
C ALA A 560 9.18 -4.59 -26.06
N ILE A 561 8.92 -3.38 -26.55
CA ILE A 561 7.72 -3.06 -27.34
C ILE A 561 7.68 -3.88 -28.63
N ALA A 562 8.81 -3.99 -29.34
CA ALA A 562 8.90 -4.81 -30.55
C ALA A 562 8.64 -6.30 -30.28
N ALA A 563 8.94 -6.76 -29.06
CA ALA A 563 8.60 -8.11 -28.57
C ALA A 563 7.15 -8.25 -28.06
N GLY A 564 6.31 -7.23 -28.20
CA GLY A 564 4.91 -7.24 -27.74
C GLY A 564 4.74 -7.07 -26.23
N LYS A 565 5.79 -6.72 -25.49
CA LYS A 565 5.70 -6.42 -24.06
C LYS A 565 5.17 -5.00 -23.86
N TYR A 566 4.61 -4.76 -22.67
CA TYR A 566 4.12 -3.45 -22.25
C TYR A 566 2.98 -2.87 -23.11
N VAL A 567 2.42 -3.62 -24.05
CA VAL A 567 1.24 -3.21 -24.82
C VAL A 567 0.01 -3.82 -24.15
N CYS A 568 -0.44 -3.29 -23.00
CA CYS A 568 -1.52 -3.94 -22.22
C CYS A 568 -2.75 -3.05 -21.96
N PHE A 569 -3.91 -3.61 -22.28
CA PHE A 569 -5.23 -3.13 -21.83
C PHE A 569 -5.48 -3.60 -20.37
N PRO A 570 -6.23 -2.86 -19.52
CA PRO A 570 -6.98 -1.62 -19.75
C PRO A 570 -6.16 -0.33 -19.78
N PHE A 571 -4.84 -0.39 -19.64
CA PHE A 571 -4.05 0.84 -19.59
C PHE A 571 -3.82 1.42 -20.97
N ARG A 572 -4.19 2.69 -21.06
CA ARG A 572 -3.84 3.56 -22.16
C ARG A 572 -2.80 4.49 -21.58
N TYR A 573 -1.54 4.29 -21.94
CA TYR A 573 -0.48 5.08 -21.32
C TYR A 573 -0.66 6.58 -21.51
N GLU A 574 -1.26 7.02 -22.61
CA GLU A 574 -1.58 8.43 -22.87
C GLU A 574 -2.67 8.99 -21.92
N GLY A 575 -3.55 8.14 -21.39
CA GLY A 575 -4.51 8.53 -20.35
C GLY A 575 -3.98 8.33 -18.93
N GLU A 576 -3.07 7.38 -18.73
CA GLU A 576 -2.49 7.08 -17.43
C GLU A 576 -1.37 8.05 -17.04
N PHE A 577 -0.51 8.41 -18.00
CA PHE A 577 0.68 9.22 -17.77
C PHE A 577 0.61 10.54 -18.53
N ARG A 578 0.78 11.65 -17.82
CA ARG A 578 1.02 12.93 -18.50
C ARG A 578 2.41 12.95 -19.10
N GLY A 579 2.53 13.41 -20.35
CA GLY A 579 3.79 13.54 -21.08
C GLY A 579 4.17 12.31 -21.91
N TYR A 580 3.29 11.32 -22.02
CA TYR A 580 3.57 10.07 -22.76
C TYR A 580 2.54 9.77 -23.83
N GLY A 581 3.03 9.27 -24.96
CA GLY A 581 2.21 8.72 -26.02
C GLY A 581 1.75 7.28 -25.73
N PRO A 582 0.90 6.72 -26.60
CA PRO A 582 0.35 5.38 -26.43
C PRO A 582 1.41 4.26 -26.47
N MET A 583 2.61 4.52 -27.02
CA MET A 583 3.73 3.58 -27.01
C MET A 583 4.86 4.03 -26.07
N LEU A 584 4.50 4.78 -25.01
CA LEU A 584 5.43 5.31 -24.02
C LEU A 584 6.48 6.28 -24.61
N GLU A 585 6.16 6.96 -25.72
CA GLU A 585 7.00 8.03 -26.25
C GLU A 585 6.92 9.24 -25.33
N TRP A 586 8.05 9.71 -24.81
CA TRP A 586 8.06 10.87 -23.92
C TRP A 586 8.14 12.17 -24.73
N ASP A 587 7.12 13.02 -24.58
CA ASP A 587 7.09 14.39 -25.08
C ASP A 587 6.10 15.23 -24.24
N GLU A 588 6.66 15.98 -23.30
CA GLU A 588 5.91 16.82 -22.35
C GLU A 588 5.08 17.93 -23.02
N LYS A 589 5.38 18.29 -24.28
CA LYS A 589 4.65 19.34 -25.01
C LYS A 589 3.55 18.79 -25.89
N LYS A 590 3.76 17.58 -26.42
CA LYS A 590 2.79 16.90 -27.28
C LYS A 590 1.69 16.22 -26.47
N PHE A 591 2.04 15.55 -25.37
CA PHE A 591 1.14 14.70 -24.59
C PHE A 591 0.76 15.36 -23.25
N VAL A 592 0.15 16.55 -23.31
CA VAL A 592 -0.10 17.39 -22.12
C VAL A 592 -1.33 16.98 -21.29
N THR A 593 -2.17 16.09 -21.81
CA THR A 593 -3.39 15.64 -21.13
C THR A 593 -3.19 14.32 -20.41
N GLN A 594 -4.11 14.02 -19.50
CA GLN A 594 -4.20 12.77 -18.74
C GLN A 594 -5.69 12.54 -18.41
N ASP A 595 -6.09 11.29 -18.18
CA ASP A 595 -7.42 10.99 -17.65
C ASP A 595 -7.63 11.72 -16.30
N VAL A 596 -8.86 12.10 -15.97
CA VAL A 596 -9.20 12.68 -14.66
C VAL A 596 -10.06 11.71 -13.88
N PHE A 597 -9.48 11.14 -12.83
CA PHE A 597 -10.11 10.10 -12.01
C PHE A 597 -10.57 10.58 -10.63
N GLU A 598 -10.22 11.81 -10.25
CA GLU A 598 -10.68 12.42 -9.01
C GLU A 598 -10.94 13.92 -9.15
N THR A 599 -11.80 14.45 -8.27
CA THR A 599 -12.18 15.86 -8.22
C THR A 599 -12.50 16.28 -6.78
N GLN A 600 -12.33 17.57 -6.47
CA GLN A 600 -12.68 18.10 -5.16
C GLN A 600 -14.18 18.33 -5.00
N CYS A 601 -14.73 18.01 -3.84
CA CYS A 601 -16.08 18.41 -3.44
C CYS A 601 -16.10 19.93 -3.16
N LYS A 602 -16.86 20.69 -3.94
CA LYS A 602 -16.99 22.17 -3.80
C LYS A 602 -17.53 22.65 -2.45
N ALA A 603 -18.08 21.75 -1.62
CA ALA A 603 -18.63 22.08 -0.31
C ALA A 603 -17.64 21.86 0.85
N CYS A 604 -16.68 20.94 0.70
CA CYS A 604 -15.78 20.57 1.79
C CYS A 604 -14.32 20.36 1.37
N ASP A 605 -13.99 20.65 0.11
CA ASP A 605 -12.64 20.58 -0.49
C ASP A 605 -11.95 19.21 -0.36
N THR A 606 -12.72 18.15 -0.14
CA THR A 606 -12.22 16.78 -0.11
C THR A 606 -12.11 16.21 -1.51
N TRP A 607 -11.02 15.50 -1.79
CA TRP A 607 -10.84 14.74 -3.03
C TRP A 607 -11.73 13.49 -3.05
N HIS A 608 -12.45 13.30 -4.15
CA HIS A 608 -13.32 12.16 -4.36
C HIS A 608 -13.04 11.54 -5.72
N VAL A 609 -13.17 10.22 -5.77
CA VAL A 609 -13.18 9.49 -7.03
C VAL A 609 -14.30 9.98 -7.95
N CYS A 610 -14.00 10.06 -9.23
CA CYS A 610 -14.99 10.26 -10.28
C CYS A 610 -15.75 8.95 -10.52
N ARG A 611 -16.98 8.89 -10.01
CA ARG A 611 -17.95 7.83 -10.26
C ARG A 611 -19.36 8.40 -10.35
N GLY A 612 -19.98 8.33 -11.53
CA GLY A 612 -21.33 8.88 -11.75
C GLY A 612 -22.43 8.19 -10.94
N ASP A 613 -22.17 6.95 -10.48
CA ASP A 613 -23.04 6.22 -9.56
C ASP A 613 -22.77 6.51 -8.06
N TRP A 614 -21.77 7.33 -7.74
CA TRP A 614 -21.44 7.80 -6.39
C TRP A 614 -21.55 9.33 -6.34
N ARG A 615 -22.77 9.84 -6.21
CA ARG A 615 -23.02 11.28 -6.22
C ARG A 615 -22.98 11.89 -4.83
N LYS A 616 -23.26 11.13 -3.77
CA LYS A 616 -23.12 11.63 -2.40
C LYS A 616 -21.64 11.72 -2.06
N CYS A 617 -21.20 12.93 -1.70
CA CYS A 617 -19.89 13.14 -1.10
C CYS A 617 -19.77 12.24 0.14
N TYR A 618 -18.89 11.24 0.11
CA TYR A 618 -18.73 10.30 1.21
C TYR A 618 -18.07 10.93 2.45
N THR A 619 -17.70 12.22 2.40
CA THR A 619 -17.14 12.97 3.54
C THR A 619 -18.16 13.90 4.20
N CYS A 620 -18.79 14.82 3.46
CA CYS A 620 -19.73 15.80 4.03
C CYS A 620 -21.21 15.52 3.74
N GLY A 621 -21.52 14.55 2.87
CA GLY A 621 -22.90 14.13 2.59
C GLY A 621 -23.64 14.96 1.54
N VAL A 622 -23.07 16.04 1.00
CA VAL A 622 -23.70 16.80 -0.09
C VAL A 622 -23.83 15.94 -1.35
N ILE A 623 -24.94 16.08 -2.07
CA ILE A 623 -25.09 15.47 -3.39
C ILE A 623 -24.36 16.34 -4.42
N ARG A 624 -23.36 15.77 -5.07
CA ARG A 624 -22.54 16.42 -6.09
C ARG A 624 -23.26 16.40 -7.45
N PRO A 625 -23.06 17.44 -8.29
CA PRO A 625 -23.46 17.41 -9.70
C PRO A 625 -22.84 16.21 -10.44
N PHE A 626 -23.52 15.69 -11.45
CA PHE A 626 -23.05 14.50 -12.19
C PHE A 626 -21.73 14.77 -12.91
N GLU A 627 -21.59 15.96 -13.49
CA GLU A 627 -20.39 16.43 -14.19
C GLU A 627 -19.15 16.51 -13.29
N ASP A 628 -19.33 16.73 -11.98
CA ASP A 628 -18.23 16.70 -11.01
C ASP A 628 -17.86 15.26 -10.62
N CYS A 629 -18.73 14.29 -10.89
CA CYS A 629 -18.54 12.87 -10.61
C CYS A 629 -18.15 12.05 -11.83
N GLU A 630 -18.08 12.65 -13.03
CA GLU A 630 -17.79 11.92 -14.26
C GLU A 630 -16.28 11.77 -14.51
N ILE A 631 -15.86 10.59 -14.96
CA ILE A 631 -14.47 10.38 -15.40
C ILE A 631 -14.24 11.15 -16.70
N GLN A 632 -13.16 11.95 -16.75
CA GLN A 632 -12.77 12.61 -17.98
C GLN A 632 -11.70 11.79 -18.69
N TRP A 633 -12.09 11.06 -19.74
CA TRP A 633 -11.18 10.24 -20.53
C TRP A 633 -10.42 11.09 -21.57
N ARG A 634 -9.09 11.09 -21.51
CA ARG A 634 -8.19 11.82 -22.40
C ARG A 634 -7.03 10.92 -22.85
N PRO A 635 -7.02 10.45 -24.12
CA PRO A 635 -7.98 10.74 -25.18
C PRO A 635 -9.37 10.13 -24.89
N PRO A 636 -10.45 10.49 -25.61
CA PRO A 636 -11.74 9.84 -25.48
C PRO A 636 -11.66 8.32 -25.72
N LEU A 637 -12.56 7.56 -25.09
CA LEU A 637 -12.58 6.10 -25.26
C LEU A 637 -13.11 5.68 -26.63
N GLY A 638 -12.47 4.67 -27.23
CA GLY A 638 -12.96 3.98 -28.42
C GLY A 638 -13.88 2.79 -28.11
N ASP A 639 -14.54 2.25 -29.13
CA ASP A 639 -15.49 1.14 -29.00
C ASP A 639 -14.89 -0.13 -28.40
N PHE A 640 -13.59 -0.39 -28.64
CA PHE A 640 -12.89 -1.52 -28.03
C PHE A 640 -12.84 -1.38 -26.50
N GLU A 641 -12.48 -0.20 -26.00
CA GLU A 641 -12.35 0.08 -24.57
C GLU A 641 -13.72 0.08 -23.90
N LEU A 642 -14.70 0.74 -24.52
CA LEU A 642 -16.09 0.79 -24.05
C LEU A 642 -16.70 -0.62 -23.97
N GLY A 643 -16.47 -1.47 -24.96
CA GLY A 643 -16.92 -2.87 -24.94
C GLY A 643 -16.30 -3.68 -23.79
N LYS A 644 -15.04 -3.43 -23.44
CA LYS A 644 -14.39 -4.07 -22.30
C LYS A 644 -14.90 -3.53 -20.96
N PHE A 645 -15.03 -2.22 -20.82
CA PHE A 645 -15.57 -1.61 -19.60
C PHE A 645 -17.02 -1.99 -19.36
N ALA A 646 -17.83 -2.20 -20.41
CA ALA A 646 -19.18 -2.75 -20.28
C ALA A 646 -19.23 -4.12 -19.56
N MET A 647 -18.14 -4.90 -19.59
CA MET A 647 -18.05 -6.20 -18.90
C MET A 647 -17.50 -6.11 -17.47
N LEU A 648 -16.72 -5.05 -17.17
CA LEU A 648 -16.01 -4.91 -15.90
C LEU A 648 -16.70 -3.95 -14.92
N ALA A 649 -17.38 -2.94 -15.45
CA ALA A 649 -17.94 -1.87 -14.65
C ALA A 649 -19.15 -2.37 -13.84
N PRO A 650 -19.30 -1.94 -12.57
CA PRO A 650 -20.49 -2.24 -11.78
C PRO A 650 -21.77 -1.63 -12.36
N SER A 651 -21.64 -0.52 -13.08
CA SER A 651 -22.72 0.17 -13.79
C SER A 651 -22.15 1.01 -14.95
N PRO A 652 -22.89 1.30 -16.02
CA PRO A 652 -22.46 2.25 -17.04
C PRO A 652 -22.07 3.63 -16.46
N GLU A 653 -22.82 4.10 -15.47
CA GLU A 653 -22.62 5.40 -14.80
C GLU A 653 -21.31 5.45 -14.01
N SER A 654 -20.78 4.32 -13.55
CA SER A 654 -19.46 4.26 -12.88
C SER A 654 -18.29 4.58 -13.81
N VAL A 655 -18.48 4.50 -15.13
CA VAL A 655 -17.48 4.81 -16.17
C VAL A 655 -17.72 6.20 -16.78
N GLY A 656 -18.99 6.61 -16.86
CA GLY A 656 -19.41 7.91 -17.36
C GLY A 656 -20.45 7.82 -18.48
N GLN A 657 -20.92 8.97 -18.96
CA GLN A 657 -21.93 9.09 -20.01
C GLN A 657 -21.50 8.37 -21.29
N CYS A 658 -20.20 8.34 -21.59
CA CYS A 658 -19.66 7.61 -22.74
C CYS A 658 -20.05 6.12 -22.76
N LEU A 659 -20.08 5.45 -21.60
CA LEU A 659 -20.48 4.04 -21.52
C LEU A 659 -22.00 3.89 -21.53
N VAL A 660 -22.74 4.82 -20.92
CA VAL A 660 -24.21 4.88 -20.99
C VAL A 660 -24.66 4.95 -22.45
N ASP A 661 -24.08 5.86 -23.23
CA ASP A 661 -24.40 6.05 -24.65
C ASP A 661 -24.00 4.84 -25.50
N TYR A 662 -22.83 4.26 -25.23
CA TYR A 662 -22.37 3.04 -25.89
C TYR A 662 -23.34 1.88 -25.69
N VAL A 663 -23.75 1.60 -24.44
CA VAL A 663 -24.68 0.51 -24.12
C VAL A 663 -26.05 0.77 -24.75
N ALA A 664 -26.53 2.02 -24.75
CA ALA A 664 -27.78 2.38 -25.41
C ALA A 664 -27.73 2.16 -26.93
N ARG A 665 -26.60 2.52 -27.58
CA ARG A 665 -26.36 2.27 -29.00
C ARG A 665 -26.36 0.77 -29.32
N MET A 666 -25.59 -0.03 -28.57
CA MET A 666 -25.51 -1.48 -28.75
C MET A 666 -26.87 -2.17 -28.59
N LYS A 667 -27.68 -1.73 -27.62
CA LYS A 667 -29.07 -2.22 -27.44
C LYS A 667 -29.95 -1.92 -28.65
N LYS A 668 -29.84 -0.71 -29.22
CA LYS A 668 -30.62 -0.30 -30.41
C LYS A 668 -30.26 -1.13 -31.64
N ASP A 669 -28.99 -1.48 -31.79
CA ASP A 669 -28.47 -2.20 -32.96
C ASP A 669 -28.74 -3.72 -32.90
N GLY A 670 -29.48 -4.20 -31.88
CA GLY A 670 -29.73 -5.63 -31.68
C GLY A 670 -28.48 -6.42 -31.27
N MET A 671 -27.35 -5.74 -31.14
CA MET A 671 -26.09 -6.25 -30.62
C MET A 671 -26.09 -6.05 -29.12
N MET A 672 -27.03 -6.65 -28.39
CA MET A 672 -26.89 -6.71 -26.94
C MET A 672 -25.53 -7.34 -26.67
N PRO A 673 -24.61 -6.67 -25.94
CA PRO A 673 -23.75 -7.41 -25.08
C PRO A 673 -24.75 -8.03 -24.11
N GLY A 674 -25.13 -9.28 -24.34
CA GLY A 674 -25.48 -10.09 -23.19
C GLY A 674 -24.38 -9.85 -22.17
N MET A 675 -24.72 -9.86 -20.89
CA MET A 675 -23.80 -10.53 -19.98
C MET A 675 -23.29 -11.73 -20.76
N MET A 676 -22.02 -11.71 -21.21
CA MET A 676 -21.43 -12.81 -21.96
C MET A 676 -21.47 -13.95 -20.95
N GLU A 677 -22.56 -14.71 -20.97
CA GLU A 677 -22.76 -15.90 -20.18
C GLU A 677 -21.55 -16.77 -20.48
N LYS A 678 -20.67 -16.88 -19.47
CA LYS A 678 -20.03 -18.10 -18.96
C LYS A 678 -19.48 -19.16 -19.92
N GLU A 679 -19.43 -18.95 -21.22
CA GLU A 679 -19.01 -19.96 -22.21
C GLU A 679 -17.85 -19.52 -23.11
N GLY A 680 -17.43 -18.25 -23.07
CA GLY A 680 -16.27 -17.77 -23.86
C GLY A 680 -14.92 -17.75 -23.14
N MET A 681 -14.91 -17.89 -21.80
CA MET A 681 -13.68 -17.78 -20.97
C MET A 681 -12.94 -19.11 -20.78
N MET A 682 -13.38 -20.23 -21.37
CA MET A 682 -12.64 -21.50 -21.34
C MET A 682 -11.97 -21.88 -22.67
N GLU A 683 -12.39 -21.33 -23.81
CA GLU A 683 -11.91 -21.83 -25.11
C GLU A 683 -10.66 -21.13 -25.68
N LYS A 684 -10.19 -20.02 -25.09
CA LYS A 684 -8.91 -19.39 -25.51
C LYS A 684 -7.73 -19.67 -24.58
N GLU A 685 -7.96 -20.09 -23.33
CA GLU A 685 -6.89 -20.59 -22.46
C GLU A 685 -6.49 -22.03 -22.83
N GLY A 686 -7.42 -22.83 -23.39
CA GLY A 686 -7.13 -24.21 -23.84
C GLY A 686 -6.41 -24.34 -25.20
N MET A 687 -6.28 -23.27 -25.98
CA MET A 687 -5.56 -23.31 -27.28
C MET A 687 -4.07 -22.98 -27.15
N MET A 688 -3.65 -22.18 -26.16
CA MET A 688 -2.23 -21.92 -25.92
C MET A 688 -1.51 -23.07 -25.19
N GLU A 689 -2.22 -23.94 -24.47
CA GLU A 689 -1.62 -25.13 -23.83
C GLU A 689 -1.42 -26.32 -24.80
N LYS A 690 -2.13 -26.36 -25.94
CA LYS A 690 -2.03 -27.49 -26.88
C LYS A 690 -0.95 -27.34 -27.96
N GLU A 691 -0.44 -26.14 -28.20
CA GLU A 691 0.66 -25.93 -29.17
C GLU A 691 2.06 -26.14 -28.56
N GLY A 692 2.16 -26.36 -27.24
CA GLY A 692 3.41 -26.74 -26.56
C GLY A 692 3.68 -28.25 -26.48
N LYS A 693 2.83 -29.13 -27.05
CA LYS A 693 2.93 -30.59 -26.90
C LYS A 693 3.03 -31.41 -28.20
N MET A 694 3.29 -30.80 -29.35
CA MET A 694 3.62 -31.54 -30.57
C MET A 694 4.95 -31.09 -31.17
N GLY A 695 6.03 -31.65 -30.61
CA GLY A 695 7.40 -31.48 -31.10
C GLY A 695 8.36 -32.52 -30.53
N GLY A 696 7.88 -33.74 -30.22
CA GLY A 696 8.71 -34.86 -29.79
C GLY A 696 9.06 -35.73 -30.98
N ALA A 697 10.14 -35.40 -31.70
CA ALA A 697 10.72 -36.29 -32.68
C ALA A 697 11.46 -37.43 -31.97
N ALA A 698 11.07 -38.65 -32.29
CA ALA A 698 11.66 -39.89 -31.82
C ALA A 698 13.15 -40.00 -32.18
N VAL A 699 13.99 -40.36 -31.21
CA VAL A 699 15.31 -40.93 -31.45
C VAL A 699 15.31 -42.34 -30.87
N MET A 700 15.43 -43.32 -31.77
CA MET A 700 15.51 -44.74 -31.49
C MET A 700 16.79 -45.11 -30.74
N VAL A 701 16.65 -46.02 -29.79
CA VAL A 701 17.73 -46.78 -29.17
C VAL A 701 18.24 -47.84 -30.15
N GLY A 702 19.57 -47.96 -30.28
CA GLY A 702 20.21 -49.06 -30.98
C GLY A 702 21.70 -49.15 -30.68
N ALA A 703 22.06 -50.17 -29.88
CA ALA A 703 23.37 -50.75 -29.59
C ALA A 703 24.41 -49.90 -28.83
#